data_AF-A0A1G2VF54-F1
#
_entry.id   AF-A0A1G2VF54-F1
#
_cell.length_a   1.000
_cell.length_b   1.000
_cell.length_c   1.000
_cell.angle_alpha   90.00
_cell.angle_beta   90.00
_cell.angle_gamma   90.00
#
_symmetry.space_group_name_H-M   'P 1'
#
loop_
_entity.id
_entity.type
_entity.pdbx_description
1 polymer ?
#
loop_
_entity_poly.entity_id
_entity_poly.type
_entity_poly.pdbx_seq_one_letter_code
_entity_poly.pdbx_strand_id
1 'polypeptide(L)'
;MNLATKNVATVLVGSVLVLALSFAFVTPAKADMLSDLQAQVQALLAQIAALGGSSSTSGAGCYAFTMTHQQGDSGGEVMNVQKFLNSHGAQVSVSGAGSPGNESAYYGALTKAAVAKWQAANGVSPAAGYWGPVTRAKVASVCASAPTTPTTPTTPTTPTETLNGSAGSITVTQTSADVEDQVFANDTEKVLGFKVEASGADVRVTNVRVKFTAAVDSAASDRLADYASEISIWANGEKIASMSPSSFVRDSAGVYSASIPVAQVVRMGSNNKVTFYVGMTAVTSIDSDNDGSTNDWSVNLVQTRYIDPTNATLFDTTTGITNSGVYVDRLSAASSVQLRMGEGSGNPKTGNVKVSETGTTEVTLAEFTLKAEGSAMEFNTLKASTTATGIDAMTDMIQEFYLMRGSTRLDEVAGSTGTSQAVTFSLDTTEEIAKDATQTYRIVAKLAAITADTSVGTTFDQGDTLTASTSVDVWNIDAKSTADGKSVTNRAGSVSTYTQTFYSEGIQVQKVGESFTAAQNDTPANSSGEYKVTVRVTNFGSNDVYIPLSDVATTSASTGTVGISYGITDGTTATTSSTVSATLARLSGGIEKTNSVLIAGGQSADFMLTVSFNPDTAYTGNRQYRVQVWAMGHAATDSATATSWVATTPVEDFRTAFYTINN
;
A
#
# COMPACT_ATOMS: atom_id res chain seq x y z
N MET A 1 -69.82 -14.53 4.08
CA MET A 1 -71.10 -14.48 3.35
C MET A 1 -71.01 -13.37 2.29
N ASN A 2 -71.75 -13.50 1.19
CA ASN A 2 -71.81 -12.64 -0.01
C ASN A 2 -71.76 -11.11 0.26
N LEU A 3 -71.17 -10.21 -0.54
CA LEU A 3 -71.06 -9.98 -2.01
C LEU A 3 -71.95 -8.78 -2.43
N ALA A 4 -71.32 -7.67 -2.87
CA ALA A 4 -71.90 -6.57 -3.70
C ALA A 4 -73.10 -5.76 -3.11
N THR A 5 -73.62 -4.65 -3.66
CA THR A 5 -73.36 -3.93 -4.94
C THR A 5 -73.63 -2.41 -4.81
N LYS A 6 -72.98 -1.62 -5.69
CA LYS A 6 -73.17 -0.21 -6.12
C LYS A 6 -74.62 0.38 -6.06
N ASN A 7 -74.75 1.73 -5.97
CA ASN A 7 -75.08 2.63 -7.11
C ASN A 7 -75.55 4.08 -6.74
N VAL A 8 -75.11 5.08 -7.54
CA VAL A 8 -75.93 6.24 -8.09
C VAL A 8 -76.40 7.34 -7.08
N ALA A 9 -76.42 8.67 -7.34
CA ALA A 9 -75.98 9.53 -8.46
C ALA A 9 -76.01 11.07 -8.15
N THR A 10 -75.31 11.87 -8.99
CA THR A 10 -75.66 13.17 -9.65
C THR A 10 -76.15 14.41 -8.85
N VAL A 11 -75.94 15.70 -9.23
CA VAL A 11 -74.96 16.58 -9.96
C VAL A 11 -75.55 18.02 -9.87
N LEU A 12 -74.76 19.11 -9.79
CA LEU A 12 -74.87 20.39 -10.58
C LEU A 12 -73.92 21.49 -10.01
N VAL A 13 -72.94 22.02 -10.76
CA VAL A 13 -72.92 23.25 -11.62
C VAL A 13 -72.63 24.57 -10.86
N GLY A 14 -71.78 25.49 -11.34
CA GLY A 14 -70.86 25.47 -12.51
C GLY A 14 -70.35 26.86 -12.96
N SER A 15 -69.58 26.88 -14.07
CA SER A 15 -69.21 28.06 -14.92
C SER A 15 -68.21 29.09 -14.33
N VAL A 16 -67.21 29.62 -15.05
CA VAL A 16 -67.24 30.41 -16.31
C VAL A 16 -66.14 30.02 -17.33
N LEU A 17 -66.30 30.46 -18.60
CA LEU A 17 -65.67 29.99 -19.84
C LEU A 17 -65.06 31.14 -20.69
N VAL A 18 -63.88 30.95 -21.30
CA VAL A 18 -63.38 31.63 -22.53
C VAL A 18 -62.46 30.62 -23.28
N LEU A 19 -62.85 30.01 -24.40
CA LEU A 19 -62.49 30.34 -25.82
C LEU A 19 -60.98 30.63 -26.07
N ALA A 20 -60.28 30.10 -27.09
CA ALA A 20 -60.65 29.21 -28.20
C ALA A 20 -59.39 28.55 -28.85
N LEU A 21 -59.61 27.81 -29.95
CA LEU A 21 -58.68 27.33 -30.99
C LEU A 21 -58.05 25.93 -30.82
N SER A 22 -58.20 25.16 -31.90
CA SER A 22 -57.99 23.72 -32.01
C SER A 22 -56.61 23.35 -32.56
N PHE A 23 -55.93 22.41 -31.92
CA PHE A 23 -54.99 21.51 -32.58
C PHE A 23 -55.32 20.06 -32.24
N ALA A 24 -54.92 19.14 -33.13
CA ALA A 24 -55.36 17.75 -33.13
C ALA A 24 -54.99 16.99 -31.85
N PHE A 25 -55.75 15.92 -31.58
CA PHE A 25 -55.35 14.86 -30.66
C PHE A 25 -54.09 14.16 -31.16
N VAL A 26 -52.92 14.74 -30.91
CA VAL A 26 -51.69 13.97 -30.80
C VAL A 26 -51.75 13.33 -29.42
N THR A 27 -52.18 12.07 -29.38
CA THR A 27 -51.89 11.17 -28.26
C THR A 27 -50.42 11.34 -27.89
N PRO A 28 -50.03 11.48 -26.61
CA PRO A 28 -48.63 11.35 -26.28
C PRO A 28 -48.21 9.99 -26.80
N ALA A 29 -47.33 9.98 -27.80
CA ALA A 29 -46.73 8.76 -28.25
C ALA A 29 -46.05 8.20 -27.02
N LYS A 30 -46.59 7.09 -26.50
CA LYS A 30 -45.81 6.17 -25.68
C LYS A 30 -44.76 5.65 -26.65
N ALA A 31 -43.70 6.43 -26.80
CA ALA A 31 -42.50 6.12 -27.55
C ALA A 31 -41.84 4.97 -26.81
N ASP A 32 -42.40 3.81 -27.08
CA ASP A 32 -41.79 2.51 -27.13
C ASP A 32 -40.71 2.22 -26.08
N MET A 33 -40.98 2.52 -24.81
CA MET A 33 -40.15 2.01 -23.70
C MET A 33 -40.13 0.47 -23.63
N LEU A 34 -40.88 -0.23 -24.50
CA LEU A 34 -40.74 -1.66 -24.70
C LEU A 34 -39.74 -1.98 -25.82
N SER A 35 -39.77 -1.30 -26.98
CA SER A 35 -38.73 -1.42 -28.01
C SER A 35 -37.40 -0.86 -27.56
N ASP A 36 -37.32 0.28 -26.86
CA ASP A 36 -36.07 0.79 -26.30
C ASP A 36 -35.48 -0.15 -25.24
N LEU A 37 -36.34 -0.80 -24.43
CA LEU A 37 -35.89 -1.80 -23.47
C LEU A 37 -35.54 -3.14 -24.15
N GLN A 38 -36.22 -3.51 -25.24
CA GLN A 38 -35.85 -4.66 -26.09
C GLN A 38 -34.58 -4.38 -26.89
N ALA A 39 -34.33 -3.14 -27.32
CA ALA A 39 -33.14 -2.69 -28.01
C ALA A 39 -31.97 -2.58 -27.03
N GLN A 40 -32.19 -2.15 -25.78
CA GLN A 40 -31.21 -2.27 -24.71
C GLN A 40 -30.95 -3.73 -24.35
N VAL A 41 -31.97 -4.60 -24.25
CA VAL A 41 -31.77 -6.04 -24.03
C VAL A 41 -31.01 -6.68 -25.20
N GLN A 42 -31.29 -6.32 -26.45
CA GLN A 42 -30.54 -6.79 -27.62
C GLN A 42 -29.13 -6.18 -27.68
N ALA A 43 -28.93 -4.93 -27.25
CA ALA A 43 -27.61 -4.32 -27.16
C ALA A 43 -26.78 -4.91 -26.02
N LEU A 44 -27.39 -5.25 -24.88
CA LEU A 44 -26.75 -6.00 -23.80
C LEU A 44 -26.51 -7.46 -24.20
N LEU A 45 -27.41 -8.12 -24.94
CA LEU A 45 -27.16 -9.46 -25.48
C LEU A 45 -26.06 -9.43 -26.54
N ALA A 46 -25.96 -8.38 -27.36
CA ALA A 46 -24.86 -8.16 -28.29
C ALA A 46 -23.54 -7.81 -27.57
N GLN A 47 -23.58 -7.04 -26.47
CA GLN A 47 -22.42 -6.79 -25.62
C GLN A 47 -22.00 -8.04 -24.84
N ILE A 48 -22.93 -8.90 -24.41
CA ILE A 48 -22.65 -10.20 -23.80
C ILE A 48 -22.10 -11.19 -24.85
N ALA A 49 -22.58 -11.13 -26.10
CA ALA A 49 -22.00 -11.88 -27.21
C ALA A 49 -20.60 -11.35 -27.59
N ALA A 50 -20.34 -10.04 -27.46
CA ALA A 50 -19.03 -9.43 -27.69
C ALA A 50 -18.03 -9.72 -26.55
N LEU A 51 -18.45 -9.62 -25.28
CA LEU A 51 -17.63 -10.00 -24.11
C LEU A 51 -17.42 -11.51 -24.04
N GLY A 52 -18.44 -12.32 -24.38
CA GLY A 52 -18.31 -13.76 -24.54
C GLY A 52 -17.51 -14.18 -25.79
N GLY A 53 -17.35 -13.27 -26.75
CA GLY A 53 -16.55 -13.46 -27.97
C GLY A 53 -15.08 -13.06 -27.84
N SER A 54 -14.68 -12.45 -26.72
CA SER A 54 -13.28 -12.03 -26.47
C SER A 54 -12.48 -13.02 -25.63
N SER A 55 -12.93 -14.28 -25.55
CA SER A 55 -12.13 -15.41 -25.07
C SER A 55 -11.44 -16.07 -26.26
N SER A 56 -10.10 -16.15 -26.21
CA SER A 56 -9.28 -16.78 -27.24
C SER A 56 -9.71 -18.24 -27.49
N THR A 57 -10.29 -18.50 -28.66
CA THR A 57 -10.60 -19.84 -29.13
C THR A 57 -9.31 -20.57 -29.52
N SER A 58 -8.56 -21.02 -28.52
CA SER A 58 -7.61 -22.13 -28.68
C SER A 58 -8.37 -23.47 -28.74
N GLY A 59 -7.74 -24.50 -29.29
CA GLY A 59 -8.41 -25.76 -29.63
C GLY A 59 -9.12 -26.46 -28.47
N ALA A 60 -10.13 -27.28 -28.81
CA ALA A 60 -10.98 -27.99 -27.86
C ALA A 60 -10.18 -28.76 -26.80
N GLY A 61 -10.12 -28.19 -25.59
CA GLY A 61 -9.36 -28.72 -24.47
C GLY A 61 -8.74 -27.63 -23.60
N CYS A 62 -8.33 -26.49 -24.18
CA CYS A 62 -7.58 -25.47 -23.46
C CYS A 62 -8.38 -24.20 -23.15
N TYR A 63 -8.46 -23.89 -21.86
CA TYR A 63 -9.27 -22.80 -21.29
C TYR A 63 -8.48 -22.06 -20.21
N ALA A 64 -8.67 -20.74 -20.11
CA ALA A 64 -8.02 -19.91 -19.10
C ALA A 64 -8.77 -20.00 -17.76
N PHE A 65 -8.45 -21.01 -16.95
CA PHE A 65 -9.09 -21.23 -15.67
C PHE A 65 -8.72 -20.14 -14.65
N THR A 66 -9.74 -19.50 -14.07
CA THR A 66 -9.62 -18.49 -13.03
C THR A 66 -10.09 -19.00 -11.67
N MET A 67 -11.02 -19.95 -11.65
CA MET A 67 -11.72 -20.40 -10.44
C MET A 67 -11.12 -21.68 -9.84
N THR A 68 -11.24 -21.80 -8.53
CA THR A 68 -10.91 -23.04 -7.82
C THR A 68 -12.12 -23.96 -7.76
N HIS A 69 -11.94 -25.25 -8.02
CA HIS A 69 -13.03 -26.24 -7.97
C HIS A 69 -12.72 -27.49 -7.15
N GLN A 70 -13.74 -27.99 -6.46
CA GLN A 70 -13.70 -29.19 -5.62
C GLN A 70 -14.98 -30.02 -5.70
N GLN A 71 -14.98 -31.20 -5.09
CA GLN A 71 -16.14 -32.10 -5.09
C GLN A 71 -17.35 -31.48 -4.39
N GLY A 72 -18.47 -31.41 -5.12
CA GLY A 72 -19.72 -30.77 -4.68
C GLY A 72 -20.04 -29.49 -5.45
N ASP A 73 -19.06 -28.87 -6.11
CA ASP A 73 -19.26 -27.62 -6.83
C ASP A 73 -20.19 -27.78 -8.04
N SER A 74 -21.01 -26.74 -8.29
CA SER A 74 -21.92 -26.68 -9.43
C SER A 74 -21.80 -25.33 -10.15
N GLY A 75 -21.75 -25.35 -11.48
CA GLY A 75 -21.59 -24.15 -12.31
C GLY A 75 -20.13 -23.72 -12.48
N GLY A 76 -19.90 -22.44 -12.79
CA GLY A 76 -18.56 -21.89 -13.01
C GLY A 76 -17.82 -22.58 -14.17
N GLU A 77 -16.53 -22.85 -13.97
CA GLU A 77 -15.64 -23.41 -14.99
C GLU A 77 -15.63 -24.95 -15.01
N VAL A 78 -16.44 -25.62 -14.17
CA VAL A 78 -16.47 -27.09 -14.01
C VAL A 78 -16.64 -27.85 -15.33
N MET A 79 -17.51 -27.37 -16.22
CA MET A 79 -17.69 -27.98 -17.55
C MET A 79 -16.41 -27.88 -18.40
N ASN A 80 -15.65 -26.79 -18.29
CA ASN A 80 -14.38 -26.62 -18.99
C ASN A 80 -13.28 -27.49 -18.35
N VAL A 81 -13.31 -27.70 -17.03
CA VAL A 81 -12.42 -28.65 -16.34
C VAL A 81 -12.65 -30.06 -16.88
N GLN A 82 -13.91 -30.49 -17.01
CA GLN A 82 -14.25 -31.80 -17.59
C GLN A 82 -13.78 -31.93 -19.04
N LYS A 83 -13.95 -30.89 -19.88
CA LYS A 83 -13.43 -30.86 -21.27
C LYS A 83 -11.92 -30.99 -21.33
N PHE A 84 -11.19 -30.22 -20.52
CA PHE A 84 -9.73 -30.29 -20.44
C PHE A 84 -9.26 -31.70 -20.05
N LEU A 85 -9.88 -32.31 -19.03
CA LEU A 85 -9.52 -33.65 -18.57
C LEU A 85 -9.80 -34.73 -19.62
N ASN A 86 -10.94 -34.62 -20.32
CA ASN A 86 -11.34 -35.49 -21.42
C ASN A 86 -10.35 -35.42 -22.60
N SER A 87 -9.71 -34.27 -22.86
CA SER A 87 -8.72 -34.13 -23.94
C SER A 87 -7.26 -34.38 -23.51
N HIS A 88 -6.94 -34.38 -22.20
CA HIS A 88 -5.56 -34.50 -21.67
C HIS A 88 -5.33 -35.80 -20.86
N GLY A 89 -5.84 -36.93 -21.34
CA GLY A 89 -5.51 -38.27 -20.81
C GLY A 89 -6.20 -38.67 -19.48
N ALA A 90 -7.12 -37.85 -18.99
CA ALA A 90 -7.80 -38.03 -17.71
C ALA A 90 -9.33 -38.06 -17.84
N GLN A 91 -9.84 -38.81 -18.81
CA GLN A 91 -11.27 -38.92 -19.11
C GLN A 91 -12.15 -39.14 -17.87
N VAL A 92 -13.20 -38.32 -17.72
CA VAL A 92 -14.07 -38.27 -16.53
C VAL A 92 -15.11 -39.40 -16.54
N SER A 93 -15.72 -39.69 -17.70
CA SER A 93 -16.61 -40.84 -17.89
C SER A 93 -16.57 -41.36 -19.33
N VAL A 94 -16.88 -42.64 -19.52
CA VAL A 94 -17.03 -43.26 -20.85
C VAL A 94 -18.38 -42.91 -21.49
N SER A 95 -19.43 -42.74 -20.68
CA SER A 95 -20.77 -42.34 -21.15
C SER A 95 -21.55 -41.62 -20.04
N GLY A 96 -22.62 -40.91 -20.43
CA GLY A 96 -23.41 -40.09 -19.50
C GLY A 96 -22.69 -38.81 -19.05
N ALA A 97 -23.14 -38.23 -17.94
CA ALA A 97 -22.63 -36.96 -17.44
C ALA A 97 -21.11 -36.97 -17.22
N GLY A 98 -20.41 -36.00 -17.82
CA GLY A 98 -18.96 -35.88 -17.78
C GLY A 98 -18.21 -36.61 -18.91
N SER A 99 -18.89 -37.42 -19.74
CA SER A 99 -18.22 -38.01 -20.91
C SER A 99 -17.85 -36.93 -21.94
N PRO A 100 -16.91 -37.20 -22.86
CA PRO A 100 -16.63 -36.30 -23.99
C PRO A 100 -17.93 -35.92 -24.72
N GLY A 101 -18.20 -34.62 -24.85
CA GLY A 101 -19.42 -34.08 -25.49
C GLY A 101 -20.70 -34.16 -24.65
N ASN A 102 -20.65 -34.71 -23.43
CA ASN A 102 -21.72 -34.70 -22.43
C ASN A 102 -21.20 -34.14 -21.09
N GLU A 103 -20.28 -33.17 -21.14
CA GLU A 103 -19.77 -32.54 -19.92
C GLU A 103 -20.89 -31.84 -19.15
N SER A 104 -20.79 -31.90 -17.83
CA SER A 104 -21.80 -31.44 -16.89
C SER A 104 -21.32 -30.24 -16.09
N ALA A 105 -22.25 -29.49 -15.52
CA ALA A 105 -21.94 -28.39 -14.62
C ALA A 105 -21.54 -28.86 -13.19
N TYR A 106 -21.49 -30.17 -12.89
CA TYR A 106 -21.30 -30.68 -11.53
C TYR A 106 -19.95 -31.38 -11.33
N TYR A 107 -19.19 -30.95 -10.32
CA TYR A 107 -17.90 -31.54 -9.96
C TYR A 107 -18.14 -32.75 -9.03
N GLY A 108 -18.52 -33.87 -9.64
CA GLY A 108 -18.78 -35.12 -8.93
C GLY A 108 -17.49 -35.87 -8.52
N ALA A 109 -17.67 -37.02 -7.86
CA ALA A 109 -16.57 -37.91 -7.48
C ALA A 109 -15.70 -38.34 -8.68
N LEU A 110 -16.31 -38.54 -9.86
CA LEU A 110 -15.61 -38.87 -11.10
C LEU A 110 -14.68 -37.73 -11.56
N THR A 111 -15.13 -36.47 -11.48
CA THR A 111 -14.31 -35.30 -11.83
C THR A 111 -13.13 -35.15 -10.87
N LYS A 112 -13.36 -35.34 -9.56
CA LYS A 112 -12.28 -35.36 -8.55
C LYS A 112 -11.23 -36.43 -8.86
N ALA A 113 -11.66 -37.66 -9.18
CA ALA A 113 -10.75 -38.75 -9.52
C ALA A 113 -9.95 -38.48 -10.79
N ALA A 114 -10.58 -37.89 -11.82
CA ALA A 114 -9.92 -37.45 -13.04
C ALA A 114 -8.87 -36.36 -12.78
N VAL A 115 -9.18 -35.34 -11.97
CA VAL A 115 -8.20 -34.30 -11.60
C VAL A 115 -7.04 -34.88 -10.80
N ALA A 116 -7.30 -35.78 -9.84
CA ALA A 116 -6.24 -36.46 -9.09
C ALA A 116 -5.29 -37.24 -10.02
N LYS A 117 -5.85 -38.00 -10.97
CA LYS A 117 -5.09 -38.73 -11.99
C LYS A 117 -4.25 -37.79 -12.87
N TRP A 118 -4.84 -36.69 -13.34
CA TRP A 118 -4.13 -35.70 -14.16
C TRP A 118 -2.99 -35.02 -13.39
N GLN A 119 -3.23 -34.65 -12.13
CA GLN A 119 -2.24 -34.05 -11.23
C GLN A 119 -1.03 -34.96 -11.05
N ALA A 120 -1.25 -36.23 -10.70
CA ALA A 120 -0.19 -37.22 -10.55
C ALA A 120 0.63 -37.40 -11.85
N ALA A 121 -0.02 -37.44 -13.01
CA ALA A 121 0.64 -37.58 -14.31
C ALA A 121 1.45 -36.33 -14.72
N ASN A 122 1.17 -35.16 -14.15
CA ASN A 122 1.80 -33.89 -14.51
C ASN A 122 2.69 -33.30 -13.39
N GLY A 123 3.01 -34.09 -12.36
CA GLY A 123 3.88 -33.68 -11.26
C GLY A 123 3.27 -32.65 -10.30
N VAL A 124 1.94 -32.54 -10.26
CA VAL A 124 1.23 -31.64 -9.32
C VAL A 124 0.97 -32.39 -8.02
N SER A 125 1.51 -31.86 -6.92
CA SER A 125 1.33 -32.42 -5.57
C SER A 125 0.60 -31.41 -4.66
N PRO A 126 -0.31 -31.85 -3.78
CA PRO A 126 -0.84 -33.20 -3.67
C PRO A 126 -1.83 -33.53 -4.81
N ALA A 127 -1.76 -34.75 -5.32
CA ALA A 127 -2.68 -35.27 -6.35
C ALA A 127 -4.05 -35.66 -5.75
N ALA A 128 -4.69 -34.72 -5.06
CA ALA A 128 -5.89 -34.95 -4.24
C ALA A 128 -7.22 -34.72 -4.99
N GLY A 129 -7.18 -34.30 -6.25
CA GLY A 129 -8.38 -34.00 -7.05
C GLY A 129 -8.99 -32.63 -6.75
N TYR A 130 -8.18 -31.68 -6.30
CA TYR A 130 -8.57 -30.29 -6.02
C TYR A 130 -8.05 -29.36 -7.12
N TRP A 131 -8.92 -28.63 -7.82
CA TRP A 131 -8.57 -27.75 -8.94
C TRP A 131 -8.05 -26.37 -8.46
N GLY A 132 -7.03 -26.38 -7.60
CA GLY A 132 -6.43 -25.19 -7.00
C GLY A 132 -5.43 -24.45 -7.91
N PRO A 133 -4.87 -23.32 -7.44
CA PRO A 133 -3.94 -22.48 -8.20
C PRO A 133 -2.76 -23.24 -8.82
N VAL A 134 -2.15 -24.18 -8.10
CA VAL A 134 -1.05 -25.04 -8.62
C VAL A 134 -1.49 -25.89 -9.81
N THR A 135 -2.72 -26.41 -9.78
CA THR A 135 -3.28 -27.17 -10.90
C THR A 135 -3.55 -26.26 -12.08
N ARG A 136 -4.13 -25.07 -11.85
CA ARG A 136 -4.38 -24.09 -12.92
C ARG A 136 -3.09 -23.57 -13.56
N ALA A 137 -2.04 -23.30 -12.78
CA ALA A 137 -0.73 -22.92 -13.29
C ALA A 137 -0.12 -24.03 -14.16
N LYS A 138 -0.20 -25.29 -13.72
CA LYS A 138 0.25 -26.42 -14.54
C LYS A 138 -0.60 -26.58 -15.80
N VAL A 139 -1.93 -26.43 -15.72
CA VAL A 139 -2.83 -26.48 -16.87
C VAL A 139 -2.50 -25.38 -17.87
N ALA A 140 -2.23 -24.15 -17.42
CA ALA A 140 -1.78 -23.06 -18.27
C ALA A 140 -0.44 -23.40 -18.96
N SER A 141 0.52 -24.00 -18.26
CA SER A 141 1.79 -24.45 -18.88
C SER A 141 1.61 -25.56 -19.93
N VAL A 142 0.67 -26.50 -19.69
CA VAL A 142 0.34 -27.57 -20.64
C VAL A 142 -0.44 -27.02 -21.85
N CYS A 143 -1.34 -26.06 -21.64
CA CYS A 143 -2.11 -25.44 -22.70
C CYS A 143 -1.35 -24.39 -23.52
N ALA A 144 -0.32 -23.77 -22.96
CA ALA A 144 0.67 -23.00 -23.71
C ALA A 144 1.57 -23.91 -24.58
N SER A 145 1.63 -25.21 -24.25
CA SER A 145 2.45 -26.22 -24.91
C SER A 145 1.59 -27.17 -25.74
N ALA A 146 0.97 -26.68 -26.82
CA ALA A 146 0.32 -27.55 -27.80
C ALA A 146 1.39 -28.31 -28.61
N PRO A 147 1.62 -29.63 -28.38
CA PRO A 147 2.67 -30.36 -29.07
C PRO A 147 2.09 -30.97 -30.35
N THR A 148 2.79 -30.83 -31.46
CA THR A 148 2.47 -31.63 -32.65
C THR A 148 2.70 -33.11 -32.35
N THR A 149 1.69 -33.95 -32.63
CA THR A 149 1.75 -35.40 -32.45
C THR A 149 2.95 -35.98 -33.23
N PRO A 150 3.75 -36.90 -32.64
CA PRO A 150 4.98 -37.37 -33.28
C PRO A 150 4.71 -38.19 -34.53
N THR A 151 5.03 -37.64 -35.70
CA THR A 151 5.30 -38.39 -36.91
C THR A 151 6.77 -38.77 -36.99
N THR A 152 7.05 -40.00 -37.41
CA THR A 152 8.36 -40.58 -37.77
C THR A 152 9.33 -39.55 -38.36
N PRO A 153 10.62 -39.53 -37.96
CA PRO A 153 11.49 -38.37 -38.15
C PRO A 153 11.69 -37.96 -39.61
N THR A 154 11.14 -36.81 -39.97
CA THR A 154 11.54 -36.01 -41.12
C THR A 154 12.22 -34.75 -40.62
N THR A 155 13.45 -34.50 -41.11
CA THR A 155 14.32 -33.37 -40.74
C THR A 155 13.56 -32.03 -40.70
N PRO A 156 13.70 -31.22 -39.63
CA PRO A 156 13.02 -29.92 -39.56
C PRO A 156 13.53 -28.96 -40.63
N THR A 157 12.67 -28.60 -41.58
CA THR A 157 12.86 -27.42 -42.42
C THR A 157 12.22 -26.21 -41.77
N THR A 158 13.00 -25.54 -40.90
CA THR A 158 12.82 -24.12 -40.58
C THR A 158 12.64 -23.32 -41.87
N PRO A 159 11.89 -22.20 -41.90
CA PRO A 159 12.04 -21.23 -42.99
C PRO A 159 13.50 -20.76 -42.98
N THR A 160 14.31 -21.30 -43.89
CA THR A 160 15.73 -20.98 -43.99
C THR A 160 15.85 -19.54 -44.46
N GLU A 161 16.08 -18.62 -43.52
CA GLU A 161 16.67 -17.33 -43.87
C GLU A 161 17.91 -17.59 -44.72
N THR A 162 17.90 -17.12 -45.97
CA THR A 162 19.00 -17.37 -46.89
C THR A 162 20.25 -16.68 -46.36
N LEU A 163 21.27 -17.48 -46.04
CA LEU A 163 22.60 -17.00 -45.70
C LEU A 163 23.27 -16.55 -47.01
N ASN A 164 23.70 -15.29 -47.08
CA ASN A 164 24.37 -14.73 -48.25
C ASN A 164 25.89 -14.72 -48.07
N GLY A 165 26.63 -14.81 -49.17
CA GLY A 165 28.10 -14.78 -49.17
C GLY A 165 28.71 -16.11 -49.62
N SER A 166 30.00 -16.30 -49.32
CA SER A 166 30.76 -17.52 -49.68
C SER A 166 31.08 -18.34 -48.44
N ALA A 167 32.37 -18.52 -48.10
CA ALA A 167 32.79 -19.15 -46.84
C ALA A 167 32.80 -18.09 -45.73
N GLY A 168 32.15 -18.39 -44.61
CA GLY A 168 31.99 -17.47 -43.48
C GLY A 168 32.94 -17.73 -42.32
N SER A 169 33.24 -16.69 -41.55
CA SER A 169 33.87 -16.80 -40.23
C SER A 169 33.18 -15.88 -39.22
N ILE A 170 33.44 -16.10 -37.93
CA ILE A 170 32.99 -15.21 -36.85
C ILE A 170 34.14 -14.69 -36.00
N THR A 171 33.93 -13.52 -35.42
CA THR A 171 34.70 -12.99 -34.29
C THR A 171 33.76 -12.86 -33.10
N VAL A 172 34.22 -13.26 -31.91
CA VAL A 172 33.46 -13.14 -30.65
C VAL A 172 34.20 -12.21 -29.69
N THR A 173 33.49 -11.26 -29.08
CA THR A 173 34.05 -10.32 -28.08
C THR A 173 33.11 -10.16 -26.89
N GLN A 174 33.65 -10.03 -25.68
CA GLN A 174 32.83 -9.87 -24.46
C GLN A 174 32.11 -8.51 -24.42
N THR A 175 31.00 -8.44 -23.68
CA THR A 175 30.37 -7.17 -23.28
C THR A 175 29.85 -7.32 -21.85
N SER A 176 30.01 -6.27 -21.03
CA SER A 176 29.43 -6.18 -19.68
C SER A 176 28.18 -5.28 -19.63
N ALA A 177 27.73 -4.76 -20.78
CA ALA A 177 26.49 -3.99 -20.87
C ALA A 177 25.28 -4.92 -20.75
N ASP A 178 24.38 -4.63 -19.82
CA ASP A 178 23.25 -5.46 -19.38
C ASP A 178 23.72 -6.85 -18.90
N VAL A 179 24.75 -6.90 -18.06
CA VAL A 179 25.23 -8.10 -17.38
C VAL A 179 25.23 -7.83 -15.87
N GLU A 180 24.55 -8.68 -15.12
CA GLU A 180 24.43 -8.60 -13.67
C GLU A 180 25.18 -9.75 -12.99
N ASP A 181 25.76 -9.44 -11.83
CA ASP A 181 26.50 -10.39 -10.99
C ASP A 181 25.61 -10.97 -9.87
N GLN A 182 24.52 -10.29 -9.51
CA GLN A 182 23.57 -10.70 -8.48
C GLN A 182 22.27 -11.19 -9.13
N VAL A 183 21.75 -12.34 -8.70
CA VAL A 183 20.44 -12.85 -9.14
C VAL A 183 19.58 -13.16 -7.91
N PHE A 184 18.41 -12.55 -7.77
CA PHE A 184 17.52 -12.88 -6.64
C PHE A 184 16.79 -14.20 -6.87
N ALA A 185 16.51 -14.94 -5.79
CA ALA A 185 15.66 -16.12 -5.83
C ALA A 185 14.32 -15.83 -6.55
N ASN A 186 13.91 -16.74 -7.43
CA ASN A 186 12.77 -16.63 -8.37
C ASN A 186 12.93 -15.64 -9.56
N ASP A 187 13.96 -14.81 -9.62
CA ASP A 187 14.17 -13.87 -10.75
C ASP A 187 15.05 -14.48 -11.87
N THR A 188 15.19 -13.74 -12.98
CA THR A 188 16.01 -14.14 -14.14
C THR A 188 16.87 -12.99 -14.61
N GLU A 189 18.19 -13.15 -14.53
CA GLU A 189 19.15 -12.10 -14.93
C GLU A 189 20.15 -12.59 -15.98
N LYS A 190 20.74 -11.63 -16.70
CA LYS A 190 21.77 -11.87 -17.72
C LYS A 190 23.14 -11.93 -17.04
N VAL A 191 23.73 -13.12 -16.94
CA VAL A 191 24.96 -13.35 -16.14
C VAL A 191 26.26 -13.42 -16.96
N LEU A 192 26.17 -13.42 -18.29
CA LEU A 192 27.32 -13.29 -19.19
C LEU A 192 26.89 -12.69 -20.53
N GLY A 193 27.58 -11.65 -21.01
CA GLY A 193 27.32 -11.00 -22.30
C GLY A 193 28.47 -11.16 -23.31
N PHE A 194 28.13 -11.43 -24.58
CA PHE A 194 29.11 -11.46 -25.67
C PHE A 194 28.48 -11.03 -27.00
N LYS A 195 29.32 -10.56 -27.94
CA LYS A 195 28.91 -10.09 -29.27
C LYS A 195 29.55 -10.97 -30.33
N VAL A 196 28.76 -11.37 -31.32
CA VAL A 196 29.20 -12.15 -32.47
C VAL A 196 29.12 -11.27 -33.72
N GLU A 197 30.23 -11.20 -34.46
CA GLU A 197 30.34 -10.51 -35.74
C GLU A 197 30.66 -11.52 -36.84
N ALA A 198 29.93 -11.47 -37.96
CA ALA A 198 30.14 -12.35 -39.10
C ALA A 198 30.96 -11.67 -40.21
N SER A 199 31.88 -12.42 -40.82
CA SER A 199 32.77 -11.97 -41.89
C SER A 199 32.79 -12.98 -43.05
N GLY A 200 32.97 -12.49 -44.28
CA GLY A 200 32.95 -13.30 -45.52
C GLY A 200 31.56 -13.77 -45.98
N ALA A 201 30.69 -14.14 -45.04
CA ALA A 201 29.31 -14.53 -45.28
C ALA A 201 28.42 -14.30 -44.05
N ASP A 202 27.10 -14.25 -44.26
CA ASP A 202 26.12 -14.43 -43.19
C ASP A 202 26.30 -15.81 -42.55
N VAL A 203 26.15 -15.90 -41.23
CA VAL A 203 26.22 -17.17 -40.51
C VAL A 203 24.96 -17.41 -39.69
N ARG A 204 24.66 -18.67 -39.41
CA ARG A 204 23.65 -19.06 -38.42
C ARG A 204 24.33 -19.76 -37.26
N VAL A 205 24.30 -19.14 -36.07
CA VAL A 205 24.73 -19.77 -34.82
C VAL A 205 23.74 -20.90 -34.50
N THR A 206 24.28 -22.10 -34.26
CA THR A 206 23.54 -23.34 -34.04
C THR A 206 23.69 -23.87 -32.61
N ASN A 207 24.80 -23.58 -31.94
CA ASN A 207 24.96 -23.87 -30.52
C ASN A 207 25.82 -22.81 -29.82
N VAL A 208 25.45 -22.50 -28.57
CA VAL A 208 26.29 -21.78 -27.62
C VAL A 208 26.71 -22.76 -26.53
N ARG A 209 28.02 -22.99 -26.37
CA ARG A 209 28.56 -23.87 -25.32
C ARG A 209 29.06 -23.02 -24.15
N VAL A 210 28.51 -23.27 -22.97
CA VAL A 210 28.83 -22.59 -21.71
C VAL A 210 29.41 -23.56 -20.70
N LYS A 211 30.18 -23.03 -19.74
CA LYS A 211 30.50 -23.72 -18.49
C LYS A 211 30.21 -22.83 -17.27
N PHE A 212 29.84 -23.48 -16.19
CA PHE A 212 29.63 -22.90 -14.85
C PHE A 212 30.59 -23.61 -13.89
N THR A 213 31.40 -22.84 -13.18
CA THR A 213 32.33 -23.33 -12.16
C THR A 213 31.97 -22.69 -10.84
N ALA A 214 31.62 -23.50 -9.84
CA ALA A 214 31.37 -23.03 -8.48
C ALA A 214 32.68 -22.56 -7.82
N ALA A 215 32.65 -21.40 -7.20
CA ALA A 215 33.66 -20.87 -6.28
C ALA A 215 32.95 -20.53 -4.96
N VAL A 216 32.45 -21.58 -4.31
CA VAL A 216 31.56 -21.50 -3.15
C VAL A 216 32.28 -21.87 -1.85
N ASP A 217 31.78 -21.39 -0.72
CA ASP A 217 32.32 -21.72 0.60
C ASP A 217 32.09 -23.19 0.96
N SER A 218 32.87 -23.73 1.91
CA SER A 218 32.90 -25.17 2.22
C SER A 218 31.62 -25.75 2.84
N ALA A 219 30.67 -24.89 3.23
CA ALA A 219 29.33 -25.29 3.68
C ALA A 219 28.29 -25.30 2.54
N ALA A 220 28.55 -24.54 1.47
CA ALA A 220 27.62 -24.32 0.37
C ALA A 220 27.58 -25.50 -0.61
N SER A 221 26.47 -25.65 -1.31
CA SER A 221 26.36 -26.63 -2.40
C SER A 221 27.19 -26.19 -3.60
N ASP A 222 27.88 -27.14 -4.24
CA ASP A 222 28.56 -26.95 -5.53
C ASP A 222 27.66 -27.31 -6.75
N ARG A 223 26.35 -27.51 -6.53
CA ARG A 223 25.42 -28.00 -7.55
C ARG A 223 24.64 -26.87 -8.20
N LEU A 224 24.80 -26.69 -9.51
CA LEU A 224 24.14 -25.63 -10.28
C LEU A 224 22.60 -25.66 -10.17
N ALA A 225 22.00 -26.85 -9.99
CA ALA A 225 20.55 -27.02 -9.82
C ALA A 225 20.00 -26.56 -8.46
N ASP A 226 20.87 -26.30 -7.48
CA ASP A 226 20.48 -25.79 -6.15
C ASP A 226 20.47 -24.24 -6.13
N TYR A 227 20.94 -23.60 -7.21
CA TYR A 227 20.99 -22.14 -7.41
C TYR A 227 20.09 -21.70 -8.57
N ALA A 228 20.12 -22.44 -9.68
CA ALA A 228 19.38 -22.13 -10.90
C ALA A 228 18.30 -23.18 -11.21
N SER A 229 17.18 -22.72 -11.77
CA SER A 229 16.11 -23.57 -12.32
C SER A 229 16.18 -23.68 -13.85
N GLU A 230 16.65 -22.64 -14.54
CA GLU A 230 16.85 -22.58 -15.98
C GLU A 230 18.14 -21.79 -16.32
N ILE A 231 18.95 -22.30 -17.25
CA ILE A 231 19.96 -21.50 -17.98
C ILE A 231 19.42 -21.18 -19.37
N SER A 232 19.39 -19.90 -19.72
CA SER A 232 18.82 -19.41 -20.97
C SER A 232 19.87 -18.75 -21.87
N ILE A 233 19.58 -18.70 -23.17
CA ILE A 233 20.34 -17.89 -24.13
C ILE A 233 19.39 -16.85 -24.71
N TRP A 234 19.83 -15.60 -24.70
CA TRP A 234 19.12 -14.45 -25.25
C TRP A 234 19.89 -13.85 -26.42
N ALA A 235 19.19 -13.29 -27.39
CA ALA A 235 19.78 -12.47 -28.46
C ALA A 235 18.81 -11.34 -28.82
N ASN A 236 19.34 -10.16 -29.16
CA ASN A 236 18.55 -8.97 -29.54
C ASN A 236 17.43 -8.58 -28.53
N GLY A 237 17.58 -8.95 -27.25
CA GLY A 237 16.60 -8.68 -26.20
C GLY A 237 15.56 -9.79 -25.96
N GLU A 238 15.54 -10.86 -26.77
CA GLU A 238 14.58 -11.97 -26.65
C GLU A 238 15.25 -13.27 -26.20
N LYS A 239 14.52 -14.12 -25.46
CA LYS A 239 14.98 -15.46 -25.07
C LYS A 239 14.84 -16.42 -26.26
N ILE A 240 15.98 -16.84 -26.82
CA ILE A 240 16.02 -17.68 -28.04
C ILE A 240 16.21 -19.18 -27.74
N ALA A 241 16.67 -19.54 -26.55
CA ALA A 241 16.78 -20.93 -26.10
C ALA A 241 16.85 -21.02 -24.57
N SER A 242 16.62 -22.22 -24.03
CA SER A 242 16.95 -22.54 -22.64
C SER A 242 17.24 -24.03 -22.42
N MET A 243 17.79 -24.34 -21.24
CA MET A 243 18.15 -25.68 -20.81
C MET A 243 18.12 -25.75 -19.27
N SER A 244 17.59 -26.85 -18.72
CA SER A 244 17.65 -27.08 -17.26
C SER A 244 19.09 -27.37 -16.83
N PRO A 245 19.56 -26.86 -15.68
CA PRO A 245 20.86 -27.22 -15.08
C PRO A 245 21.09 -28.74 -14.94
N SER A 246 20.02 -29.52 -14.75
CA SER A 246 20.09 -30.99 -14.68
C SER A 246 20.56 -31.66 -15.99
N SER A 247 20.49 -30.95 -17.12
CA SER A 247 20.98 -31.42 -18.43
C SER A 247 22.45 -31.06 -18.71
N PHE A 248 23.11 -30.35 -17.79
CA PHE A 248 24.53 -30.02 -17.92
C PHE A 248 25.39 -31.22 -17.49
N VAL A 249 26.46 -31.47 -18.22
CA VAL A 249 27.45 -32.48 -17.85
C VAL A 249 28.37 -31.88 -16.79
N ARG A 250 28.30 -32.42 -15.57
CA ARG A 250 29.23 -32.14 -14.48
C ARG A 250 30.46 -33.03 -14.58
N ASP A 251 31.65 -32.46 -14.59
CA ASP A 251 32.90 -33.22 -14.59
C ASP A 251 33.40 -33.58 -13.18
N SER A 252 34.56 -34.23 -13.10
CA SER A 252 35.21 -34.63 -11.85
C SER A 252 35.74 -33.45 -11.02
N ALA A 253 35.88 -32.27 -11.61
CA ALA A 253 36.26 -31.03 -10.93
C ALA A 253 35.03 -30.20 -10.50
N GLY A 254 33.81 -30.70 -10.71
CA GLY A 254 32.57 -30.01 -10.39
C GLY A 254 32.13 -28.97 -11.42
N VAL A 255 32.81 -28.88 -12.57
CA VAL A 255 32.45 -27.92 -13.62
C VAL A 255 31.27 -28.46 -14.41
N TYR A 256 30.18 -27.69 -14.48
CA TYR A 256 29.01 -27.97 -15.29
C TYR A 256 29.22 -27.39 -16.68
N SER A 257 29.00 -28.18 -17.74
CA SER A 257 29.03 -27.65 -19.11
C SER A 257 27.89 -28.21 -19.98
N ALA A 258 27.38 -27.37 -20.87
CA ALA A 258 26.34 -27.73 -21.82
C ALA A 258 26.51 -26.97 -23.14
N SER A 259 25.98 -27.56 -24.21
CA SER A 259 25.93 -26.96 -25.56
C SER A 259 24.47 -26.69 -25.91
N ILE A 260 23.99 -25.49 -25.63
CA ILE A 260 22.59 -25.09 -25.78
C ILE A 260 22.31 -24.85 -27.27
N PRO A 261 21.35 -25.56 -27.91
CA PRO A 261 20.96 -25.31 -29.30
C PRO A 261 20.30 -23.95 -29.47
N VAL A 262 20.63 -23.23 -30.54
CA VAL A 262 20.06 -21.94 -30.91
C VAL A 262 19.85 -21.87 -32.43
N ALA A 263 19.12 -20.87 -32.92
CA ALA A 263 18.88 -20.67 -34.35
C ALA A 263 19.01 -19.18 -34.76
N GLN A 264 20.06 -18.51 -34.29
CA GLN A 264 20.25 -17.07 -34.50
C GLN A 264 21.11 -16.79 -35.75
N VAL A 265 20.60 -15.99 -36.68
CA VAL A 265 21.38 -15.48 -37.82
C VAL A 265 22.19 -14.24 -37.40
N VAL A 266 23.44 -14.17 -37.82
CA VAL A 266 24.31 -13.00 -37.72
C VAL A 266 24.69 -12.60 -39.15
N ARG A 267 24.25 -11.42 -39.59
CA ARG A 267 24.51 -10.93 -40.95
C ARG A 267 25.93 -10.41 -41.06
N MET A 268 26.56 -10.57 -42.22
CA MET A 268 27.94 -10.11 -42.42
C MET A 268 28.07 -8.58 -42.36
N GLY A 269 29.22 -8.11 -41.87
CA GLY A 269 29.58 -6.70 -41.81
C GLY A 269 29.52 -6.09 -40.40
N SER A 270 30.47 -5.22 -40.09
CA SER A 270 30.77 -4.81 -38.71
C SER A 270 29.71 -4.02 -37.95
N ASN A 271 28.66 -3.56 -38.64
CA ASN A 271 27.49 -2.91 -38.02
C ASN A 271 26.40 -3.91 -37.60
N ASN A 272 26.49 -5.17 -38.05
CA ASN A 272 25.45 -6.20 -37.89
C ASN A 272 25.75 -7.17 -36.73
N LYS A 273 26.54 -6.73 -35.73
CA LYS A 273 26.93 -7.58 -34.60
C LYS A 273 25.71 -7.92 -33.75
N VAL A 274 25.47 -9.20 -33.51
CA VAL A 274 24.41 -9.66 -32.60
C VAL A 274 24.98 -9.77 -31.20
N THR A 275 24.29 -9.17 -30.22
CA THR A 275 24.62 -9.34 -28.80
C THR A 275 23.84 -10.52 -28.25
N PHE A 276 24.56 -11.46 -27.67
CA PHE A 276 24.05 -12.63 -26.98
C PHE A 276 24.26 -12.50 -25.47
N TYR A 277 23.35 -13.08 -24.70
CA TYR A 277 23.51 -13.24 -23.26
C TYR A 277 23.26 -14.69 -22.84
N VAL A 278 23.99 -15.13 -21.81
CA VAL A 278 23.61 -16.27 -20.98
C VAL A 278 22.77 -15.71 -19.83
N GLY A 279 21.53 -16.16 -19.70
CA GLY A 279 20.67 -15.83 -18.58
C GLY A 279 20.61 -16.96 -17.55
N MET A 280 20.48 -16.62 -16.27
CA MET A 280 20.26 -17.55 -15.17
C MET A 280 18.94 -17.21 -14.49
N THR A 281 18.00 -18.15 -14.50
CA THR A 281 16.79 -18.09 -13.66
C THR A 281 17.09 -18.79 -12.36
N ALA A 282 17.01 -18.08 -11.24
CA ALA A 282 17.27 -18.66 -9.93
C ALA A 282 16.20 -19.71 -9.53
N VAL A 283 16.49 -20.52 -8.52
CA VAL A 283 15.48 -21.33 -7.83
C VAL A 283 14.54 -20.45 -7.00
N THR A 284 13.32 -20.94 -6.71
CA THR A 284 12.31 -20.20 -5.93
C THR A 284 12.69 -20.00 -4.46
N SER A 285 13.60 -20.83 -3.96
CA SER A 285 14.10 -20.82 -2.58
C SER A 285 15.51 -21.39 -2.60
N ILE A 286 16.48 -20.61 -2.16
CA ILE A 286 17.88 -21.04 -2.01
C ILE A 286 18.20 -21.25 -0.53
N ASP A 287 19.07 -22.20 -0.22
CA ASP A 287 19.53 -22.46 1.14
C ASP A 287 20.28 -21.23 1.71
N SER A 288 20.26 -21.06 3.03
CA SER A 288 21.12 -20.09 3.72
C SER A 288 22.60 -20.37 3.51
N ASP A 289 23.01 -21.64 3.45
CA ASP A 289 24.41 -21.99 3.24
C ASP A 289 24.87 -21.68 1.80
N ASN A 290 23.93 -21.43 0.88
CA ASN A 290 24.15 -21.10 -0.53
C ASN A 290 23.88 -19.62 -0.87
N ASP A 291 23.50 -18.77 0.10
CA ASP A 291 23.19 -17.35 -0.14
C ASP A 291 24.45 -16.45 -0.09
N GLY A 292 24.39 -15.26 -0.69
CA GLY A 292 25.44 -14.25 -0.57
C GLY A 292 26.60 -14.31 -1.57
N SER A 293 27.32 -13.20 -1.67
CA SER A 293 28.40 -12.97 -2.65
C SER A 293 29.71 -13.73 -2.39
N THR A 294 29.78 -14.60 -1.38
CA THR A 294 30.90 -15.55 -1.20
C THR A 294 30.62 -16.91 -1.83
N ASN A 295 29.37 -17.16 -2.26
CA ASN A 295 28.93 -18.37 -2.91
C ASN A 295 28.75 -18.14 -4.43
N ASP A 296 29.86 -17.81 -5.10
CA ASP A 296 29.83 -17.35 -6.49
C ASP A 296 30.05 -18.44 -7.55
N TRP A 297 29.65 -18.10 -8.76
CA TRP A 297 29.83 -18.88 -9.97
C TRP A 297 30.65 -18.10 -11.00
N SER A 298 31.62 -18.78 -11.62
CA SER A 298 32.27 -18.31 -12.84
C SER A 298 31.55 -18.87 -14.07
N VAL A 299 30.91 -17.99 -14.83
CA VAL A 299 30.16 -18.30 -16.05
C VAL A 299 31.03 -17.97 -17.25
N ASN A 300 31.31 -18.96 -18.10
CA ASN A 300 32.25 -18.79 -19.21
C ASN A 300 31.64 -19.30 -20.52
N LEU A 301 31.85 -18.57 -21.61
CA LEU A 301 31.64 -19.09 -22.96
C LEU A 301 32.83 -20.00 -23.33
N VAL A 302 32.54 -21.17 -23.88
CA VAL A 302 33.53 -22.18 -24.27
C VAL A 302 33.65 -22.29 -25.79
N GLN A 303 32.53 -22.23 -26.49
CA GLN A 303 32.49 -22.40 -27.95
C GLN A 303 31.20 -21.81 -28.54
N THR A 304 31.32 -21.12 -29.68
CA THR A 304 30.18 -20.73 -30.51
C THR A 304 30.22 -21.55 -31.79
N ARG A 305 29.20 -22.40 -32.02
CA ARG A 305 29.07 -23.21 -33.25
C ARG A 305 28.12 -22.53 -34.22
N TYR A 306 28.47 -22.54 -35.50
CA TYR A 306 27.69 -21.92 -36.56
C TYR A 306 27.76 -22.73 -37.86
N ILE A 307 26.89 -22.38 -38.80
CA ILE A 307 26.97 -22.77 -40.21
C ILE A 307 27.00 -21.54 -41.11
N ASP A 308 27.54 -21.70 -42.31
CA ASP A 308 27.63 -20.68 -43.36
C ASP A 308 26.83 -21.12 -44.63
N PRO A 309 26.81 -20.34 -45.72
CA PRO A 309 26.12 -20.71 -46.97
C PRO A 309 26.63 -22.00 -47.62
N THR A 310 27.83 -22.47 -47.29
CA THR A 310 28.38 -23.74 -47.80
C THR A 310 27.82 -24.97 -47.06
N ASN A 311 27.04 -24.75 -45.99
CA ASN A 311 26.61 -25.75 -45.01
C ASN A 311 27.76 -26.41 -44.22
N ALA A 312 28.96 -25.84 -44.22
CA ALA A 312 30.02 -26.25 -43.32
C ALA A 312 29.61 -26.00 -41.87
N THR A 313 29.80 -26.99 -40.99
CA THR A 313 29.64 -26.79 -39.54
C THR A 313 30.98 -26.34 -38.97
N LEU A 314 31.02 -25.09 -38.53
CA LEU A 314 32.21 -24.40 -38.04
C LEU A 314 32.02 -24.03 -36.56
N PHE A 315 33.13 -23.72 -35.89
CA PHE A 315 33.10 -23.30 -34.50
C PHE A 315 34.23 -22.31 -34.20
N ASP A 316 33.93 -21.32 -33.37
CA ASP A 316 34.94 -20.50 -32.71
C ASP A 316 35.12 -20.96 -31.26
N THR A 317 36.36 -21.01 -30.79
CA THR A 317 36.72 -21.44 -29.42
C THR A 317 37.46 -20.29 -28.73
N THR A 318 36.74 -19.21 -28.48
CA THR A 318 37.26 -18.01 -27.83
C THR A 318 37.57 -18.28 -26.36
N THR A 319 38.80 -18.01 -25.94
CA THR A 319 39.23 -18.06 -24.54
C THR A 319 39.08 -16.69 -23.87
N GLY A 320 38.59 -16.65 -22.63
CA GLY A 320 38.57 -15.43 -21.80
C GLY A 320 37.28 -14.63 -21.83
N ILE A 321 36.19 -15.16 -22.43
CA ILE A 321 34.85 -14.60 -22.33
C ILE A 321 34.20 -15.15 -21.05
N THR A 322 34.34 -14.42 -19.95
CA THR A 322 34.02 -14.91 -18.60
C THR A 322 33.40 -13.82 -17.73
N ASN A 323 32.36 -14.16 -16.98
CA ASN A 323 31.96 -13.42 -15.79
C ASN A 323 32.30 -14.27 -14.56
N SER A 324 32.76 -13.62 -13.48
CA SER A 324 33.16 -14.27 -12.23
C SER A 324 32.66 -13.43 -11.08
N GLY A 325 32.11 -14.06 -10.04
CA GLY A 325 31.33 -13.34 -9.04
C GLY A 325 29.82 -13.38 -9.28
N VAL A 326 29.29 -14.37 -10.03
CA VAL A 326 27.84 -14.51 -10.23
C VAL A 326 27.22 -15.27 -9.04
N TYR A 327 26.44 -14.61 -8.19
CA TYR A 327 25.85 -15.21 -6.98
C TYR A 327 24.32 -15.11 -6.97
N VAL A 328 23.69 -15.92 -6.09
CA VAL A 328 22.23 -15.94 -5.92
C VAL A 328 21.86 -15.54 -4.50
N ASP A 329 20.95 -14.58 -4.37
CA ASP A 329 20.56 -14.03 -3.07
C ASP A 329 19.12 -14.39 -2.65
N ARG A 330 18.96 -14.61 -1.34
CA ARG A 330 17.64 -14.70 -0.71
C ARG A 330 17.04 -13.31 -0.55
N LEU A 331 15.75 -13.21 -0.89
CA LEU A 331 14.96 -11.99 -0.72
C LEU A 331 15.00 -11.42 0.72
N SER A 332 15.26 -12.28 1.71
CA SER A 332 15.32 -11.97 3.15
C SER A 332 16.35 -10.91 3.58
N ALA A 333 17.44 -10.75 2.83
CA ALA A 333 18.54 -9.84 3.16
C ALA A 333 18.64 -8.64 2.19
N ALA A 334 17.79 -8.62 1.16
CA ALA A 334 17.85 -7.61 0.12
C ALA A 334 17.45 -6.23 0.65
N SER A 335 18.07 -5.19 0.09
CA SER A 335 17.73 -3.78 0.34
C SER A 335 16.27 -3.44 -0.02
N SER A 336 15.57 -4.32 -0.74
CA SER A 336 14.17 -4.22 -1.15
C SER A 336 13.14 -4.65 -0.10
N VAL A 337 13.50 -5.44 0.92
CA VAL A 337 12.58 -5.82 2.00
C VAL A 337 12.71 -4.84 3.15
N GLN A 338 11.65 -4.08 3.43
CA GLN A 338 11.74 -2.91 4.32
C GLN A 338 10.57 -2.85 5.31
N LEU A 339 10.89 -2.65 6.60
CA LEU A 339 9.88 -2.25 7.58
C LEU A 339 9.87 -0.72 7.70
N ARG A 340 8.69 -0.12 7.58
CA ARG A 340 8.50 1.32 7.70
C ARG A 340 7.47 1.62 8.79
N MET A 341 7.81 2.56 9.68
CA MET A 341 6.86 3.13 10.64
C MET A 341 6.57 4.59 10.30
N GLY A 342 5.30 4.97 10.42
CA GLY A 342 4.86 6.37 10.28
C GLY A 342 3.73 6.67 11.25
N GLU A 343 3.46 7.96 11.49
CA GLU A 343 2.34 8.38 12.33
C GLU A 343 0.99 7.97 11.71
N GLY A 344 0.03 7.58 12.55
CA GLY A 344 -1.35 7.34 12.14
C GLY A 344 -2.11 8.64 11.93
N SER A 345 -3.14 8.62 11.08
CA SER A 345 -3.98 9.80 10.84
C SER A 345 -4.80 10.23 12.06
N GLY A 346 -5.02 9.32 13.02
CA GLY A 346 -5.62 9.57 14.33
C GLY A 346 -4.60 9.76 15.47
N ASN A 347 -3.30 9.99 15.18
CA ASN A 347 -2.29 10.19 16.22
C ASN A 347 -2.66 11.42 17.10
N PRO A 348 -2.79 11.26 18.44
CA PRO A 348 -3.21 12.34 19.32
C PRO A 348 -2.24 13.53 19.29
N LYS A 349 -2.76 14.72 19.05
CA LYS A 349 -2.03 15.99 19.19
C LYS A 349 -1.91 16.40 20.67
N THR A 350 -1.04 17.36 20.99
CA THR A 350 -0.95 17.93 22.34
C THR A 350 -2.31 18.46 22.78
N GLY A 351 -2.73 18.19 24.02
CA GLY A 351 -3.97 18.76 24.51
C GLY A 351 -4.42 18.25 25.87
N ASN A 352 -5.51 18.85 26.34
CA ASN A 352 -6.19 18.48 27.58
C ASN A 352 -7.10 17.27 27.32
N VAL A 353 -6.98 16.24 28.15
CA VAL A 353 -7.76 15.00 28.07
C VAL A 353 -8.60 14.84 29.32
N LYS A 354 -9.91 14.58 29.15
CA LYS A 354 -10.81 14.28 30.26
C LYS A 354 -10.47 12.93 30.89
N VAL A 355 -10.36 12.89 32.21
CA VAL A 355 -10.24 11.67 33.02
C VAL A 355 -11.31 11.66 34.11
N SER A 356 -11.85 10.48 34.44
CA SER A 356 -12.87 10.35 35.49
C SER A 356 -12.28 10.48 36.91
N GLU A 357 -13.02 11.13 37.82
CA GLU A 357 -12.68 11.20 39.25
C GLU A 357 -13.11 9.96 40.05
N THR A 358 -13.85 9.04 39.43
CA THR A 358 -14.49 7.90 40.13
C THR A 358 -14.28 6.54 39.48
N GLY A 359 -13.61 6.50 38.32
CA GLY A 359 -13.37 5.28 37.57
C GLY A 359 -12.20 5.43 36.59
N THR A 360 -11.92 4.37 35.84
CA THR A 360 -10.82 4.36 34.87
C THR A 360 -11.19 5.05 33.56
N THR A 361 -10.20 5.61 32.87
CA THR A 361 -10.39 6.23 31.54
C THR A 361 -9.39 5.65 30.54
N GLU A 362 -9.84 5.21 29.37
CA GLU A 362 -8.95 4.77 28.30
C GLU A 362 -8.63 5.91 27.34
N VAL A 363 -7.33 6.18 27.14
CA VAL A 363 -6.82 7.26 26.31
C VAL A 363 -5.82 6.70 25.31
N THR A 364 -6.05 6.93 24.01
CA THR A 364 -5.02 6.67 23.00
C THR A 364 -3.87 7.65 23.23
N LEU A 365 -2.65 7.13 23.34
CA LEU A 365 -1.43 7.94 23.45
C LEU A 365 -0.77 8.08 22.07
N ALA A 366 -0.60 6.97 21.36
CA ALA A 366 -0.03 6.91 20.03
C ALA A 366 -1.01 6.24 19.07
N GLU A 367 -1.12 6.76 17.85
CA GLU A 367 -1.53 5.96 16.69
C GLU A 367 -0.39 5.96 15.68
N PHE A 368 -0.03 4.78 15.19
CA PHE A 368 1.04 4.61 14.22
C PHE A 368 0.70 3.52 13.21
N THR A 369 1.43 3.56 12.11
CA THR A 369 1.34 2.58 11.04
C THR A 369 2.64 1.80 10.96
N LEU A 370 2.54 0.51 10.65
CA LEU A 370 3.65 -0.32 10.20
C LEU A 370 3.35 -0.78 8.78
N LYS A 371 4.30 -0.62 7.87
CA LYS A 371 4.22 -1.10 6.49
C LYS A 371 5.33 -2.11 6.22
N ALA A 372 4.94 -3.26 5.69
CA ALA A 372 5.83 -4.34 5.29
C ALA A 372 6.06 -4.27 3.78
N GLU A 373 7.22 -3.80 3.33
CA GLU A 373 7.54 -3.64 1.91
C GLU A 373 8.37 -4.83 1.40
N GLY A 374 8.08 -5.30 0.19
CA GLY A 374 8.83 -6.37 -0.49
C GLY A 374 8.50 -7.80 -0.04
N SER A 375 8.16 -7.99 1.24
CA SER A 375 7.70 -9.26 1.82
C SER A 375 6.59 -9.02 2.86
N ALA A 376 5.83 -10.05 3.20
CA ALA A 376 4.96 -10.04 4.37
C ALA A 376 5.83 -10.22 5.63
N MET A 377 5.46 -9.56 6.72
CA MET A 377 6.27 -9.49 7.93
C MET A 377 5.49 -9.90 9.17
N GLU A 378 6.16 -10.59 10.08
CA GLU A 378 5.60 -11.01 11.35
C GLU A 378 6.41 -10.45 12.52
N PHE A 379 5.77 -10.14 13.64
CA PHE A 379 6.44 -9.79 14.90
C PHE A 379 5.66 -10.31 16.11
N ASN A 380 6.37 -10.60 17.21
CA ASN A 380 5.75 -11.01 18.47
C ASN A 380 6.04 -10.05 19.63
N THR A 381 6.85 -9.01 19.41
CA THR A 381 7.25 -8.06 20.45
C THR A 381 7.24 -6.65 19.87
N LEU A 382 6.64 -5.70 20.59
CA LEU A 382 6.75 -4.26 20.30
C LEU A 382 7.03 -3.52 21.60
N LYS A 383 8.01 -2.61 21.60
CA LYS A 383 8.33 -1.77 22.77
C LYS A 383 8.00 -0.32 22.52
N ALA A 384 7.45 0.32 23.53
CA ALA A 384 7.25 1.75 23.60
C ALA A 384 7.96 2.32 24.84
N SER A 385 8.51 3.52 24.72
CA SER A 385 9.01 4.29 25.86
C SER A 385 7.95 5.29 26.28
N THR A 386 7.62 5.32 27.56
CA THR A 386 6.66 6.28 28.13
C THR A 386 7.33 7.10 29.23
N THR A 387 6.93 8.37 29.34
CA THR A 387 7.40 9.29 30.38
C THR A 387 6.24 10.15 30.86
N ALA A 388 6.03 10.15 32.16
CA ALA A 388 5.06 10.96 32.86
C ALA A 388 5.73 12.08 33.66
N THR A 389 5.00 13.17 33.93
CA THR A 389 5.44 14.26 34.81
C THR A 389 4.28 14.70 35.69
N GLY A 390 4.58 14.97 36.97
CA GLY A 390 3.62 15.34 38.01
C GLY A 390 3.43 14.24 39.06
N ILE A 391 3.57 12.98 38.63
CA ILE A 391 3.39 11.77 39.44
C ILE A 391 4.69 11.27 40.10
N ASP A 392 4.58 10.46 41.15
CA ASP A 392 5.72 9.72 41.75
C ASP A 392 5.99 8.39 41.01
N ALA A 393 4.95 7.64 40.65
CA ALA A 393 5.07 6.37 39.92
C ALA A 393 4.00 6.20 38.83
N MET A 394 4.35 5.56 37.71
CA MET A 394 3.41 5.27 36.62
C MET A 394 2.17 4.49 37.10
N THR A 395 2.30 3.63 38.12
CA THR A 395 1.18 2.91 38.75
C THR A 395 0.10 3.79 39.36
N ASP A 396 0.43 5.04 39.71
CA ASP A 396 -0.51 5.96 40.36
C ASP A 396 -1.49 6.54 39.34
N MET A 397 -1.01 6.75 38.10
CA MET A 397 -1.79 7.25 36.97
C MET A 397 -2.29 6.14 36.04
N ILE A 398 -1.54 5.05 35.85
CA ILE A 398 -1.76 4.04 34.81
C ILE A 398 -1.92 2.67 35.46
N GLN A 399 -3.08 2.05 35.24
CA GLN A 399 -3.27 0.64 35.59
C GLN A 399 -2.57 -0.24 34.57
N GLU A 400 -2.92 -0.08 33.30
CA GLU A 400 -2.46 -0.91 32.17
C GLU A 400 -2.23 -0.05 30.92
N PHE A 401 -1.19 -0.37 30.17
CA PHE A 401 -1.03 0.02 28.77
C PHE A 401 -1.51 -1.12 27.87
N TYR A 402 -2.10 -0.80 26.73
CA TYR A 402 -2.54 -1.76 25.73
C TYR A 402 -1.93 -1.48 24.37
N LEU A 403 -1.56 -2.54 23.66
CA LEU A 403 -1.32 -2.48 22.21
C LEU A 403 -2.59 -2.94 21.49
N MET A 404 -3.12 -2.10 20.61
CA MET A 404 -4.40 -2.30 19.94
C MET A 404 -4.23 -2.32 18.42
N ARG A 405 -4.96 -3.21 17.74
CA ARG A 405 -5.19 -3.20 16.29
C ARG A 405 -6.68 -3.05 16.03
N GLY A 406 -7.11 -1.90 15.53
CA GLY A 406 -8.53 -1.57 15.44
C GLY A 406 -9.19 -1.59 16.83
N SER A 407 -10.18 -2.45 17.03
CA SER A 407 -10.82 -2.75 18.32
C SER A 407 -10.21 -3.93 19.07
N THR A 408 -9.28 -4.68 18.47
CA THR A 408 -8.68 -5.86 19.09
C THR A 408 -7.49 -5.45 19.95
N ARG A 409 -7.50 -5.85 21.23
CA ARG A 409 -6.33 -5.77 22.11
C ARG A 409 -5.39 -6.94 21.80
N LEU A 410 -4.13 -6.64 21.51
CA LEU A 410 -3.09 -7.63 21.20
C LEU A 410 -2.30 -8.03 22.44
N ASP A 411 -2.07 -7.09 23.37
CA ASP A 411 -1.40 -7.33 24.65
C ASP A 411 -1.70 -6.22 25.68
N GLU A 412 -1.44 -6.48 26.96
CA GLU A 412 -1.56 -5.54 28.08
C GLU A 412 -0.36 -5.59 29.06
N VAL A 413 0.11 -4.42 29.51
CA VAL A 413 1.28 -4.28 30.38
C VAL A 413 0.98 -3.31 31.52
N ALA A 414 1.15 -3.73 32.77
CA ALA A 414 0.91 -2.88 33.94
C ALA A 414 1.87 -1.69 34.04
N GLY A 415 1.43 -0.60 34.69
CA GLY A 415 2.30 0.53 35.03
C GLY A 415 3.48 0.14 35.94
N SER A 416 4.62 0.84 35.81
CA SER A 416 5.80 0.64 36.66
C SER A 416 5.85 1.58 37.88
N THR A 417 6.71 1.26 38.85
CA THR A 417 6.94 2.05 40.08
C THR A 417 7.85 3.27 39.86
N GLY A 418 7.92 3.82 38.65
CA GLY A 418 8.73 5.01 38.35
C GLY A 418 8.07 5.86 37.27
N THR A 419 8.56 7.08 37.03
CA THR A 419 7.94 8.05 36.13
C THR A 419 8.23 7.84 34.64
N SER A 420 9.11 6.90 34.29
CA SER A 420 9.35 6.45 32.91
C SER A 420 9.34 4.93 32.82
N GLN A 421 8.80 4.38 31.73
CA GLN A 421 8.68 2.94 31.51
C GLN A 421 8.93 2.57 30.05
N ALA A 422 9.84 1.61 29.84
CA ALA A 422 9.92 0.85 28.59
C ALA A 422 8.85 -0.25 28.61
N VAL A 423 7.66 0.08 28.10
CA VAL A 423 6.51 -0.83 27.96
C VAL A 423 6.85 -1.85 26.88
N THR A 424 6.99 -3.12 27.26
CA THR A 424 7.30 -4.22 26.32
C THR A 424 6.06 -5.07 26.11
N PHE A 425 5.37 -4.84 24.99
CA PHE A 425 4.25 -5.67 24.58
C PHE A 425 4.77 -6.98 24.00
N SER A 426 4.35 -8.12 24.56
CA SER A 426 4.74 -9.47 24.16
C SER A 426 3.49 -10.25 23.75
N LEU A 427 3.33 -10.49 22.45
CA LEU A 427 2.11 -11.03 21.87
C LEU A 427 2.04 -12.56 22.04
N ASP A 428 0.93 -13.06 22.57
CA ASP A 428 0.63 -14.51 22.66
C ASP A 428 0.61 -15.20 21.29
N THR A 429 0.26 -14.46 20.24
CA THR A 429 0.25 -14.91 18.85
C THR A 429 1.04 -13.93 18.01
N THR A 430 1.88 -14.43 17.10
CA THR A 430 2.62 -13.59 16.16
C THR A 430 1.65 -12.74 15.32
N GLU A 431 1.94 -11.45 15.23
CA GLU A 431 1.16 -10.49 14.45
C GLU A 431 1.76 -10.36 13.05
N GLU A 432 0.94 -10.64 12.03
CA GLU A 432 1.35 -10.57 10.61
C GLU A 432 0.83 -9.30 9.93
N ILE A 433 1.72 -8.64 9.18
CA ILE A 433 1.44 -7.58 8.23
C ILE A 433 1.67 -8.14 6.82
N ALA A 434 0.62 -8.20 6.02
CA ALA A 434 0.69 -8.73 4.66
C ALA A 434 1.64 -7.92 3.77
N LYS A 435 2.18 -8.57 2.72
CA LYS A 435 3.13 -7.95 1.78
C LYS A 435 2.56 -6.67 1.16
N ASP A 436 3.39 -5.63 1.18
CA ASP A 436 3.14 -4.27 0.69
C ASP A 436 1.95 -3.55 1.37
N ALA A 437 1.37 -4.15 2.42
CA ALA A 437 0.27 -3.58 3.20
C ALA A 437 0.78 -2.68 4.33
N THR A 438 -0.07 -1.72 4.70
CA THR A 438 0.11 -0.84 5.85
C THR A 438 -0.96 -1.17 6.89
N GLN A 439 -0.54 -1.50 8.12
CA GLN A 439 -1.43 -1.81 9.23
C GLN A 439 -1.31 -0.73 10.32
N THR A 440 -2.46 -0.22 10.79
CA THR A 440 -2.54 0.77 11.87
C THR A 440 -2.67 0.08 13.23
N TYR A 441 -1.92 0.61 14.20
CA TYR A 441 -1.88 0.20 15.61
C TYR A 441 -2.03 1.42 16.53
N ARG A 442 -2.48 1.18 17.76
CA ARG A 442 -2.56 2.20 18.82
C ARG A 442 -1.92 1.72 20.10
N ILE A 443 -1.20 2.61 20.79
CA ILE A 443 -0.86 2.45 22.20
C ILE A 443 -1.91 3.21 22.99
N VAL A 444 -2.61 2.52 23.88
CA VAL A 444 -3.66 3.07 24.75
C VAL A 444 -3.20 2.94 26.20
N ALA A 445 -3.49 3.95 27.02
CA ALA A 445 -3.37 3.87 28.47
C ALA A 445 -4.76 3.77 29.10
N LYS A 446 -4.91 2.86 30.06
CA LYS A 446 -6.03 2.82 30.99
C LYS A 446 -5.61 3.54 32.27
N LEU A 447 -6.01 4.80 32.36
CA LEU A 447 -5.73 5.65 33.51
C LEU A 447 -6.59 5.24 34.70
N ALA A 448 -6.04 5.43 35.90
CA ALA A 448 -6.75 5.42 37.16
C ALA A 448 -7.74 6.61 37.24
N ALA A 449 -8.47 6.70 38.36
CA ALA A 449 -9.25 7.89 38.65
C ALA A 449 -8.31 9.06 39.00
N ILE A 450 -8.56 10.24 38.43
CA ILE A 450 -7.79 11.46 38.71
C ILE A 450 -8.32 12.14 39.97
N THR A 451 -7.43 12.67 40.80
CA THR A 451 -7.83 13.43 41.99
C THR A 451 -8.03 14.91 41.64
N ALA A 452 -9.12 15.52 42.13
CA ALA A 452 -9.41 16.95 41.93
C ALA A 452 -8.80 17.86 43.02
N ASP A 453 -8.40 17.28 44.16
CA ASP A 453 -7.79 17.97 45.29
C ASP A 453 -6.30 17.64 45.39
N THR A 454 -5.45 18.58 44.95
CA THR A 454 -3.97 18.48 45.00
C THR A 454 -3.39 18.51 46.43
N SER A 455 -4.23 18.38 47.46
CA SER A 455 -3.85 18.42 48.88
C SER A 455 -3.88 17.04 49.54
N VAL A 456 -4.54 16.04 48.92
CA VAL A 456 -4.52 14.64 49.33
C VAL A 456 -3.48 13.91 48.49
N GLY A 457 -2.45 13.35 49.16
CA GLY A 457 -1.28 12.74 48.51
C GLY A 457 -1.53 11.41 47.78
N THR A 458 -2.52 11.36 46.90
CA THR A 458 -2.33 10.73 45.59
C THR A 458 -1.35 11.58 44.78
N THR A 459 -0.79 11.00 43.73
CA THR A 459 0.18 11.67 42.86
C THR A 459 -0.33 11.81 41.44
N PHE A 460 -1.55 11.34 41.14
CA PHE A 460 -2.21 11.56 39.86
C PHE A 460 -3.31 12.62 39.98
N ASP A 461 -2.93 13.85 39.67
CA ASP A 461 -3.65 15.09 39.93
C ASP A 461 -3.88 15.90 38.64
N GLN A 462 -4.67 16.97 38.75
CA GLN A 462 -5.00 17.87 37.63
C GLN A 462 -3.75 18.54 37.05
N GLY A 463 -3.50 18.36 35.75
CA GLY A 463 -2.36 18.94 35.05
C GLY A 463 -1.16 18.00 34.87
N ASP A 464 -1.25 16.78 35.39
CA ASP A 464 -0.25 15.75 35.13
C ASP A 464 -0.21 15.36 33.66
N THR A 465 0.95 14.87 33.21
CA THR A 465 1.20 14.63 31.79
C THR A 465 1.76 13.26 31.50
N LEU A 466 1.49 12.77 30.28
CA LEU A 466 2.07 11.55 29.73
C LEU A 466 2.49 11.76 28.27
N THR A 467 3.62 11.15 27.94
CA THR A 467 4.15 11.00 26.58
C THR A 467 4.49 9.53 26.33
N ALA A 468 4.41 9.11 25.07
CA ALA A 468 4.89 7.82 24.61
C ALA A 468 5.72 7.99 23.33
N SER A 469 6.50 6.98 22.97
CA SER A 469 7.20 6.88 21.70
C SER A 469 7.51 5.43 21.36
N THR A 470 7.63 5.10 20.08
CA THR A 470 8.15 3.82 19.62
C THR A 470 8.86 3.99 18.27
N SER A 471 9.67 3.01 17.89
CA SER A 471 10.46 3.00 16.66
C SER A 471 10.59 1.58 16.13
N VAL A 472 11.02 1.45 14.88
CA VAL A 472 11.35 0.14 14.29
C VAL A 472 12.78 -0.32 14.60
N ASP A 473 13.44 0.27 15.61
CA ASP A 473 14.76 -0.19 16.05
C ASP A 473 14.72 -1.67 16.46
N VAL A 474 15.81 -2.39 16.20
CA VAL A 474 15.90 -3.85 16.43
C VAL A 474 15.65 -4.27 17.88
N TRP A 475 15.85 -3.35 18.84
CA TRP A 475 15.56 -3.56 20.26
C TRP A 475 14.08 -3.43 20.60
N ASN A 476 13.32 -2.68 19.79
CA ASN A 476 11.93 -2.33 20.01
C ASN A 476 10.96 -3.24 19.27
N ILE A 477 11.34 -3.81 18.12
CA ILE A 477 10.54 -4.78 17.39
C ILE A 477 11.42 -5.83 16.72
N ASP A 478 11.14 -7.12 16.91
CA ASP A 478 11.81 -8.21 16.16
C ASP A 478 10.90 -8.67 15.00
N ALA A 479 10.80 -7.81 13.99
CA ALA A 479 10.08 -8.14 12.77
C ALA A 479 10.90 -9.09 11.88
N LYS A 480 10.24 -10.15 11.39
CA LYS A 480 10.79 -11.19 10.51
C LYS A 480 9.98 -11.27 9.22
N SER A 481 10.61 -11.70 8.13
CA SER A 481 9.89 -12.00 6.87
C SER A 481 9.17 -13.34 7.00
N THR A 482 7.86 -13.40 6.76
CA THR A 482 7.11 -14.68 6.84
C THR A 482 7.50 -15.68 5.76
N ALA A 483 8.15 -15.23 4.68
CA ALA A 483 8.63 -16.07 3.59
C ALA A 483 9.83 -16.95 4.00
N ASP A 484 10.56 -16.59 5.06
CA ASP A 484 11.88 -17.16 5.36
C ASP A 484 12.28 -17.19 6.86
N GLY A 485 11.50 -16.54 7.73
CA GLY A 485 11.71 -16.50 9.19
C GLY A 485 12.89 -15.63 9.67
N LYS A 486 13.63 -14.95 8.77
CA LYS A 486 14.79 -14.13 9.14
C LYS A 486 14.37 -12.71 9.53
N SER A 487 15.07 -12.11 10.49
CA SER A 487 14.79 -10.74 10.96
C SER A 487 15.12 -9.71 9.88
N VAL A 488 14.20 -8.79 9.63
CA VAL A 488 14.34 -7.70 8.65
C VAL A 488 15.46 -6.75 9.10
N THR A 489 16.34 -6.29 8.20
CA THR A 489 17.45 -5.39 8.54
C THR A 489 17.23 -3.94 8.10
N ASN A 490 16.58 -3.72 6.95
CA ASN A 490 16.27 -2.37 6.47
C ASN A 490 15.01 -1.82 7.16
N ARG A 491 15.21 -0.93 8.13
CA ARG A 491 14.15 -0.38 8.99
C ARG A 491 14.27 1.14 9.08
N ALA A 492 13.15 1.84 9.04
CA ALA A 492 13.10 3.29 9.17
C ALA A 492 11.77 3.76 9.75
N GLY A 493 11.84 4.84 10.53
CA GLY A 493 10.67 5.50 11.11
C GLY A 493 10.56 5.33 12.63
N SER A 494 9.95 6.33 13.23
CA SER A 494 9.58 6.38 14.63
C SER A 494 8.31 7.21 14.78
N VAL A 495 7.57 6.96 15.85
CA VAL A 495 6.50 7.84 16.32
C VAL A 495 6.90 8.35 17.70
N SER A 496 6.84 9.67 17.88
CA SER A 496 6.74 10.27 19.20
C SER A 496 5.32 10.77 19.35
N THR A 497 4.70 10.54 20.50
CA THR A 497 3.41 11.16 20.78
C THR A 497 3.63 12.58 21.27
N TYR A 498 2.56 13.36 21.15
CA TYR A 498 2.47 14.65 21.77
C TYR A 498 2.08 14.50 23.25
N THR A 499 2.54 15.41 24.10
CA THR A 499 2.19 15.47 25.52
C THR A 499 0.68 15.56 25.70
N GLN A 500 0.10 14.57 26.38
CA GLN A 500 -1.28 14.65 26.86
C GLN A 500 -1.25 15.20 28.29
N THR A 501 -2.18 16.09 28.62
CA THR A 501 -2.35 16.67 29.96
C THR A 501 -3.72 16.30 30.51
N PHE A 502 -3.79 15.74 31.71
CA PHE A 502 -5.03 15.15 32.24
C PHE A 502 -5.76 16.08 33.19
N TYR A 503 -7.09 16.12 33.04
CA TYR A 503 -8.00 16.91 33.86
C TYR A 503 -9.33 16.18 34.02
N SER A 504 -10.04 16.37 35.12
CA SER A 504 -11.46 15.93 35.21
C SER A 504 -12.42 16.93 34.59
N GLU A 505 -12.11 18.21 34.74
CA GLU A 505 -12.95 19.35 34.39
C GLU A 505 -12.12 20.38 33.61
N GLY A 506 -12.70 20.97 32.56
CA GLY A 506 -11.98 21.96 31.75
C GLY A 506 -12.47 22.06 30.31
N ILE A 507 -11.74 22.86 29.52
CA ILE A 507 -12.02 23.10 28.11
C ILE A 507 -10.94 22.50 27.19
N GLN A 508 -11.38 22.02 26.03
CA GLN A 508 -10.55 21.73 24.87
C GLN A 508 -10.82 22.77 23.79
N VAL A 509 -9.77 23.22 23.11
CA VAL A 509 -9.86 24.23 22.03
C VAL A 509 -9.42 23.61 20.71
N GLN A 510 -10.11 23.93 19.62
CA GLN A 510 -9.74 23.52 18.26
C GLN A 510 -9.95 24.68 17.28
N LYS A 511 -8.98 24.98 16.41
CA LYS A 511 -9.23 25.87 15.26
C LYS A 511 -10.07 25.12 14.23
N VAL A 512 -11.25 25.63 13.91
CA VAL A 512 -12.21 25.00 12.98
C VAL A 512 -12.41 25.79 11.68
N GLY A 513 -11.84 27.00 11.58
CA GLY A 513 -11.80 27.76 10.33
C GLY A 513 -10.97 29.04 10.43
N GLU A 514 -10.62 29.60 9.29
CA GLU A 514 -10.05 30.93 9.18
C GLU A 514 -10.48 31.60 7.86
N SER A 515 -10.43 32.93 7.82
CA SER A 515 -10.53 33.70 6.59
C SER A 515 -9.79 35.04 6.73
N PHE A 516 -9.46 35.66 5.61
CA PHE A 516 -8.77 36.94 5.57
C PHE A 516 -9.37 37.83 4.48
N THR A 517 -9.53 39.12 4.79
CA THR A 517 -9.94 40.16 3.84
C THR A 517 -8.95 41.32 3.91
N ALA A 518 -8.37 41.72 2.77
CA ALA A 518 -7.57 42.94 2.68
C ALA A 518 -8.42 44.10 2.17
N ALA A 519 -8.33 45.26 2.83
CA ALA A 519 -8.70 46.54 2.26
C ALA A 519 -7.43 47.24 1.78
N GLN A 520 -7.31 47.43 0.46
CA GLN A 520 -6.23 48.17 -0.18
C GLN A 520 -6.77 49.55 -0.55
N ASN A 521 -6.08 50.62 -0.15
CA ASN A 521 -6.46 52.01 -0.45
C ASN A 521 -5.25 52.76 -1.00
N ASP A 522 -5.46 53.82 -1.79
CA ASP A 522 -4.40 54.58 -2.50
C ASP A 522 -3.43 55.38 -1.59
N THR A 523 -3.36 55.06 -0.29
CA THR A 523 -2.45 55.68 0.68
C THR A 523 -2.00 54.66 1.73
N PRO A 524 -0.68 54.58 2.07
CA PRO A 524 -0.14 53.64 3.06
C PRO A 524 -0.78 53.68 4.46
N ALA A 525 -1.49 54.76 4.79
CA ALA A 525 -2.20 54.91 6.07
C ALA A 525 -3.52 54.13 6.13
N ASN A 526 -4.03 53.64 4.99
CA ASN A 526 -5.39 53.12 4.85
C ASN A 526 -5.44 51.65 4.42
N SER A 527 -4.29 50.99 4.22
CA SER A 527 -4.23 49.56 3.96
C SER A 527 -4.41 48.75 5.24
N SER A 528 -5.29 47.77 5.23
CA SER A 528 -5.56 46.93 6.39
C SER A 528 -5.94 45.50 6.03
N GLY A 529 -5.70 44.59 6.96
CA GLY A 529 -6.12 43.19 6.90
C GLY A 529 -7.07 42.87 8.04
N GLU A 530 -8.22 42.29 7.70
CA GLU A 530 -9.15 41.68 8.65
C GLU A 530 -8.93 40.17 8.64
N TYR A 531 -8.46 39.64 9.77
CA TYR A 531 -8.26 38.21 10.01
C TYR A 531 -9.44 37.70 10.84
N LYS A 532 -10.06 36.61 10.40
CA LYS A 532 -11.09 35.89 11.17
C LYS A 532 -10.58 34.49 11.48
N VAL A 533 -10.53 34.15 12.77
CA VAL A 533 -10.16 32.81 13.26
C VAL A 533 -11.34 32.24 14.02
N THR A 534 -11.86 31.11 13.57
CA THR A 534 -12.95 30.40 14.24
C THR A 534 -12.37 29.30 15.12
N VAL A 535 -12.62 29.37 16.41
CA VAL A 535 -12.24 28.37 17.40
C VAL A 535 -13.47 27.70 17.99
N ARG A 536 -13.47 26.38 18.04
CA ARG A 536 -14.41 25.58 18.82
C ARG A 536 -13.86 25.42 20.22
N VAL A 537 -14.67 25.74 21.23
CA VAL A 537 -14.41 25.43 22.63
C VAL A 537 -15.38 24.35 23.06
N THR A 538 -14.86 23.21 23.48
CA THR A 538 -15.63 22.11 24.05
C THR A 538 -15.38 22.08 25.55
N ASN A 539 -16.44 22.24 26.35
CA ASN A 539 -16.38 21.95 27.77
C ASN A 539 -16.50 20.43 27.95
N PHE A 540 -15.40 19.77 28.23
CA PHE A 540 -15.43 18.33 28.50
C PHE A 540 -15.86 18.03 29.95
N GLY A 541 -15.77 19.02 30.85
CA GLY A 541 -16.24 18.93 32.22
C GLY A 541 -17.74 18.70 32.35
N SER A 542 -18.17 18.52 33.58
CA SER A 542 -19.55 18.40 34.05
C SER A 542 -20.06 19.74 34.58
N ASN A 543 -19.17 20.58 35.08
CA ASN A 543 -19.45 21.94 35.55
C ASN A 543 -19.56 22.92 34.38
N ASP A 544 -20.40 23.94 34.52
CA ASP A 544 -20.52 25.00 33.53
C ASP A 544 -19.25 25.88 33.47
N VAL A 545 -18.82 26.22 32.25
CA VAL A 545 -17.73 27.19 32.03
C VAL A 545 -18.24 28.41 31.27
N TYR A 546 -17.65 29.57 31.54
CA TYR A 546 -18.05 30.85 30.99
C TYR A 546 -16.89 31.44 30.19
N ILE A 547 -17.09 31.73 28.90
CA ILE A 547 -16.09 32.38 28.03
C ILE A 547 -16.41 33.88 27.93
N PRO A 548 -15.61 34.79 28.51
CA PRO A 548 -15.87 36.23 28.47
C PRO A 548 -15.81 36.80 27.03
N LEU A 549 -16.78 37.63 26.67
CA LEU A 549 -16.92 38.25 25.33
C LEU A 549 -16.54 39.75 25.30
N SER A 550 -15.85 40.25 26.33
CA SER A 550 -15.44 41.66 26.44
C SER A 550 -14.60 42.13 25.25
N ASP A 551 -14.65 43.43 24.92
CA ASP A 551 -13.88 44.01 23.80
C ASP A 551 -12.39 43.70 23.95
N VAL A 552 -11.76 43.14 22.90
CA VAL A 552 -10.41 42.57 22.98
C VAL A 552 -9.34 43.67 22.82
N ALA A 553 -9.26 44.55 23.82
CA ALA A 553 -8.28 45.61 23.88
C ALA A 553 -6.92 45.09 24.38
N THR A 554 -5.98 44.82 23.46
CA THR A 554 -4.54 45.23 23.48
C THR A 554 -3.70 44.45 22.47
N THR A 555 -2.52 45.00 22.16
CA THR A 555 -1.63 44.62 21.04
C THR A 555 -0.35 43.91 21.47
N SER A 556 -0.32 43.23 22.62
CA SER A 556 0.89 42.55 23.12
C SER A 556 0.53 41.34 23.97
N ALA A 557 1.47 40.38 24.07
CA ALA A 557 1.28 39.04 24.65
C ALA A 557 1.00 38.97 26.17
N SER A 558 0.58 40.06 26.80
CA SER A 558 0.06 40.05 28.18
C SER A 558 -1.35 39.47 28.19
N THR A 559 -1.59 38.49 29.07
CA THR A 559 -2.89 37.92 29.45
C THR A 559 -3.99 38.98 29.54
N GLY A 560 -4.70 39.21 28.43
CA GLY A 560 -5.79 40.18 28.36
C GLY A 560 -6.98 39.72 29.17
N THR A 561 -7.76 40.65 29.71
CA THR A 561 -8.85 40.38 30.66
C THR A 561 -10.11 39.76 30.01
N VAL A 562 -9.95 38.96 28.96
CA VAL A 562 -10.99 38.53 27.99
C VAL A 562 -10.88 37.02 27.72
N GLY A 563 -11.87 36.37 27.12
CA GLY A 563 -11.87 34.92 26.86
C GLY A 563 -10.88 34.38 25.82
N ILE A 564 -9.96 35.20 25.28
CA ILE A 564 -8.97 34.77 24.27
C ILE A 564 -7.66 35.57 24.36
N SER A 565 -6.55 34.90 24.08
CA SER A 565 -5.21 35.48 23.95
C SER A 565 -4.70 35.24 22.53
N TYR A 566 -4.24 36.31 21.86
CA TYR A 566 -3.76 36.27 20.48
C TYR A 566 -2.60 37.24 20.26
N GLY A 567 -1.93 37.13 19.11
CA GLY A 567 -0.94 38.09 18.65
C GLY A 567 -0.79 38.09 17.12
N ILE A 568 -0.03 39.07 16.61
CA ILE A 568 0.23 39.23 15.17
C ILE A 568 1.73 39.09 14.94
N THR A 569 2.14 38.30 13.93
CA THR A 569 3.55 38.07 13.61
C THR A 569 3.87 38.39 12.16
N ASP A 570 4.97 39.11 11.93
CA ASP A 570 5.68 39.18 10.64
C ASP A 570 6.85 38.20 10.70
N GLY A 571 6.82 37.17 9.85
CA GLY A 571 7.69 36.00 9.98
C GLY A 571 7.61 35.37 11.38
N THR A 572 8.72 35.38 12.11
CA THR A 572 8.83 34.89 13.50
C THR A 572 8.69 36.01 14.55
N THR A 573 8.60 37.27 14.14
CA THR A 573 8.67 38.42 15.04
C THR A 573 7.27 38.93 15.39
N ALA A 574 6.93 38.93 16.68
CA ALA A 574 5.73 39.59 17.18
C ALA A 574 5.76 41.08 16.80
N THR A 575 4.73 41.57 16.13
CA THR A 575 4.67 42.92 15.57
C THR A 575 3.53 43.70 16.19
N THR A 576 3.80 44.94 16.59
CA THR A 576 2.81 45.88 17.13
C THR A 576 2.57 47.02 16.15
N SER A 577 1.34 47.53 16.10
CA SER A 577 0.96 48.72 15.33
C SER A 577 0.14 49.66 16.21
N SER A 578 0.11 50.93 15.83
CA SER A 578 -0.77 51.96 16.39
C SER A 578 -2.25 51.68 16.17
N THR A 579 -2.61 50.90 15.14
CA THR A 579 -3.98 50.72 14.68
C THR A 579 -4.34 49.23 14.57
N VAL A 580 -4.76 48.66 15.69
CA VAL A 580 -5.27 47.28 15.79
C VAL A 580 -6.53 47.26 16.65
N SER A 581 -7.53 46.49 16.24
CA SER A 581 -8.68 46.16 17.07
C SER A 581 -9.02 44.67 16.93
N ALA A 582 -9.62 44.08 17.97
CA ALA A 582 -10.14 42.74 17.88
C ALA A 582 -11.43 42.57 18.68
N THR A 583 -12.28 41.65 18.21
CA THR A 583 -13.52 41.25 18.87
C THR A 583 -13.60 39.73 18.93
N LEU A 584 -14.12 39.20 20.04
CA LEU A 584 -14.47 37.79 20.19
C LEU A 584 -15.99 37.68 20.22
N ALA A 585 -16.57 37.01 19.23
CA ALA A 585 -18.02 36.84 19.12
C ALA A 585 -18.41 35.36 19.10
N ARG A 586 -19.55 35.01 19.70
CA ARG A 586 -20.15 33.68 19.54
C ARG A 586 -20.71 33.53 18.12
N LEU A 587 -20.38 32.43 17.45
CA LEU A 587 -21.01 32.03 16.20
C LEU A 587 -22.17 31.04 16.44
N SER A 588 -21.95 30.01 17.25
CA SER A 588 -22.94 28.96 17.50
C SER A 588 -22.65 28.20 18.80
N GLY A 589 -23.62 27.39 19.25
CA GLY A 589 -23.56 26.72 20.55
C GLY A 589 -23.63 27.68 21.74
N GLY A 590 -23.53 27.13 22.96
CA GLY A 590 -23.55 27.90 24.21
C GLY A 590 -24.81 28.74 24.47
N ILE A 591 -24.82 29.46 25.59
CA ILE A 591 -25.89 30.39 25.97
C ILE A 591 -25.25 31.74 26.34
N GLU A 592 -25.69 32.80 25.68
CA GLU A 592 -25.25 34.17 25.97
C GLU A 592 -25.71 34.61 27.37
N LYS A 593 -24.80 35.22 28.11
CA LYS A 593 -25.02 35.81 29.43
C LYS A 593 -24.66 37.29 29.38
N THR A 594 -24.55 37.95 30.52
CA THR A 594 -24.34 39.41 30.57
C THR A 594 -22.96 39.79 30.06
N ASN A 595 -21.94 39.00 30.39
CA ASN A 595 -20.54 39.30 30.12
C ASN A 595 -19.83 38.20 29.30
N SER A 596 -20.48 37.06 29.10
CA SER A 596 -19.84 35.82 28.68
C SER A 596 -20.78 34.87 27.93
N VAL A 597 -20.24 33.79 27.38
CA VAL A 597 -20.99 32.62 26.90
C VAL A 597 -20.84 31.47 27.88
N LEU A 598 -21.96 31.01 28.43
CA LEU A 598 -22.07 29.75 29.14
C LEU A 598 -21.91 28.59 28.16
N ILE A 599 -20.98 27.68 28.42
CA ILE A 599 -20.90 26.36 27.80
C ILE A 599 -21.13 25.33 28.90
N ALA A 600 -22.30 24.70 28.88
CA ALA A 600 -22.66 23.69 29.87
C ALA A 600 -21.78 22.44 29.73
N GLY A 601 -21.72 21.62 30.78
CA GLY A 601 -20.94 20.38 30.79
C GLY A 601 -21.23 19.48 29.57
N GLY A 602 -20.18 19.00 28.92
CA GLY A 602 -20.25 18.18 27.70
C GLY A 602 -20.75 18.91 26.43
N GLN A 603 -20.91 20.23 26.44
CA GLN A 603 -21.31 21.02 25.27
C GLN A 603 -20.13 21.72 24.60
N SER A 604 -20.34 22.18 23.37
CA SER A 604 -19.39 23.02 22.64
C SER A 604 -20.04 24.34 22.21
N ALA A 605 -19.20 25.36 22.01
CA ALA A 605 -19.56 26.59 21.32
C ALA A 605 -18.44 27.03 20.38
N ASP A 606 -18.82 27.60 19.24
CA ASP A 606 -17.89 28.14 18.25
C ASP A 606 -17.81 29.66 18.41
N PHE A 607 -16.60 30.19 18.45
CA PHE A 607 -16.30 31.61 18.60
C PHE A 607 -15.46 32.09 17.42
N MET A 608 -15.72 33.31 16.96
CA MET A 608 -14.91 34.00 15.96
C MET A 608 -14.13 35.12 16.61
N LEU A 609 -12.81 35.00 16.60
CA LEU A 609 -11.90 36.12 16.78
C LEU A 609 -11.83 36.88 15.44
N THR A 610 -12.26 38.13 15.42
CA THR A 610 -12.01 39.05 14.30
C THR A 610 -10.92 40.02 14.72
N VAL A 611 -9.82 40.10 13.98
CA VAL A 611 -8.69 41.02 14.22
C VAL A 611 -8.55 41.93 13.00
N SER A 612 -8.74 43.23 13.19
CA SER A 612 -8.46 44.25 12.20
C SER A 612 -7.09 44.85 12.47
N PHE A 613 -6.19 44.74 11.49
CA PHE A 613 -4.79 45.15 11.60
C PHE A 613 -4.37 46.05 10.43
N ASN A 614 -3.83 47.22 10.74
CA ASN A 614 -3.15 48.09 9.78
C ASN A 614 -1.66 48.17 10.18
N PRO A 615 -0.70 47.84 9.29
CA PRO A 615 0.72 47.74 9.64
C PRO A 615 1.48 49.07 9.87
N ASP A 616 0.81 50.23 9.77
CA ASP A 616 1.37 51.58 9.88
C ASP A 616 2.35 51.99 8.74
N THR A 617 2.38 53.30 8.50
CA THR A 617 2.88 54.04 7.33
C THR A 617 4.40 54.01 7.09
N ALA A 618 5.19 53.52 8.04
CA ALA A 618 6.66 53.66 8.02
C ALA A 618 7.39 52.72 7.05
N TYR A 619 6.67 51.82 6.36
CA TYR A 619 7.25 50.83 5.45
C TYR A 619 6.55 50.84 4.09
N THR A 620 7.34 50.95 3.01
CA THR A 620 6.88 50.83 1.63
C THR A 620 7.25 49.44 1.08
N GLY A 621 6.25 48.63 0.71
CA GLY A 621 6.46 47.30 0.14
C GLY A 621 5.60 46.20 0.78
N ASN A 622 5.59 45.04 0.13
CA ASN A 622 4.76 43.89 0.50
C ASN A 622 5.31 43.18 1.75
N ARG A 623 4.57 43.21 2.87
CA ARG A 623 4.87 42.42 4.09
C ARG A 623 3.78 41.40 4.36
N GLN A 624 4.16 40.29 4.99
CA GLN A 624 3.27 39.16 5.23
C GLN A 624 3.02 38.98 6.73
N TYR A 625 1.75 39.06 7.12
CA TYR A 625 1.34 38.97 8.51
C TYR A 625 0.34 37.83 8.72
N ARG A 626 0.33 37.27 9.92
CA ARG A 626 -0.64 36.26 10.36
C ARG A 626 -1.09 36.53 11.79
N VAL A 627 -2.28 36.06 12.14
CA VAL A 627 -2.77 35.99 13.52
C VAL A 627 -2.39 34.65 14.13
N GLN A 628 -2.01 34.67 15.40
CA GLN A 628 -1.72 33.52 16.26
C GLN A 628 -2.66 33.58 17.44
N VAL A 629 -3.51 32.57 17.66
CA VAL A 629 -4.16 32.35 18.97
C VAL A 629 -3.19 31.59 19.87
N TRP A 630 -3.06 31.97 21.14
CA TRP A 630 -2.14 31.37 22.12
C TRP A 630 -2.87 30.62 23.23
N ALA A 631 -4.06 31.09 23.63
CA ALA A 631 -4.85 30.47 24.70
C ALA A 631 -6.31 30.92 24.64
N MET A 632 -7.21 30.09 25.17
CA MET A 632 -8.58 30.49 25.52
C MET A 632 -8.71 30.67 27.02
N GLY A 633 -9.40 31.74 27.41
CA GLY A 633 -9.69 32.07 28.80
C GLY A 633 -11.13 31.71 29.18
N HIS A 634 -11.31 31.17 30.39
CA HIS A 634 -12.64 30.87 30.95
C HIS A 634 -12.74 31.27 32.42
N ALA A 635 -13.98 31.31 32.91
CA ALA A 635 -14.34 31.51 34.32
C ALA A 635 -15.39 30.49 34.77
N ALA A 636 -15.56 30.34 36.08
CA ALA A 636 -16.58 29.47 36.68
C ALA A 636 -17.96 30.15 36.86
N THR A 637 -18.07 31.45 36.57
CA THR A 637 -19.30 32.27 36.68
C THR A 637 -19.36 33.32 35.56
N ASP A 638 -20.52 33.95 35.34
CA ASP A 638 -20.70 35.01 34.33
C ASP A 638 -19.87 36.26 34.66
N SER A 639 -18.64 36.27 34.16
CA SER A 639 -17.65 37.32 34.37
C SER A 639 -17.21 37.94 33.04
N ALA A 640 -16.91 39.24 33.07
CA ALA A 640 -16.24 39.92 31.96
C ALA A 640 -14.75 39.56 31.86
N THR A 641 -14.23 38.75 32.79
CA THR A 641 -12.82 38.42 32.94
C THR A 641 -12.59 36.91 33.08
N ALA A 642 -11.56 36.40 32.41
CA ALA A 642 -11.13 35.01 32.52
C ALA A 642 -10.27 34.81 33.77
N THR A 643 -10.52 33.74 34.53
CA THR A 643 -9.75 33.36 35.73
C THR A 643 -8.82 32.18 35.47
N SER A 644 -9.07 31.42 34.40
CA SER A 644 -8.37 30.19 34.04
C SER A 644 -8.08 30.21 32.54
N TRP A 645 -6.95 29.62 32.13
CA TRP A 645 -6.45 29.70 30.76
C TRP A 645 -5.98 28.34 30.26
N VAL A 646 -6.43 27.96 29.07
CA VAL A 646 -5.97 26.76 28.35
C VAL A 646 -5.17 27.19 27.14
N ALA A 647 -3.88 26.84 27.13
CA ALA A 647 -2.99 27.12 26.01
C ALA A 647 -3.41 26.32 24.76
N THR A 648 -3.41 26.96 23.61
CA THR A 648 -3.72 26.31 22.34
C THR A 648 -2.49 25.54 21.86
N THR A 649 -2.58 24.21 21.85
CA THR A 649 -1.47 23.32 21.52
C THR A 649 -1.89 22.26 20.47
N PRO A 650 -0.98 21.83 19.58
CA PRO A 650 0.31 22.48 19.28
C PRO A 650 0.07 23.86 18.63
N VAL A 651 0.90 24.84 18.98
CA VAL A 651 0.63 26.27 18.72
C VAL A 651 0.56 26.64 17.23
N GLU A 652 1.18 25.83 16.36
CA GLU A 652 1.12 25.90 14.90
C GLU A 652 -0.26 25.63 14.29
N ASP A 653 -1.14 24.86 14.94
CA ASP A 653 -2.50 24.63 14.45
C ASP A 653 -3.39 25.88 14.59
N PHE A 654 -2.98 26.82 15.45
CA PHE A 654 -3.77 27.99 15.86
C PHE A 654 -3.28 29.31 15.25
N ARG A 655 -2.46 29.21 14.20
CA ARG A 655 -2.04 30.34 13.35
C ARG A 655 -2.89 30.41 12.10
N THR A 656 -3.10 31.60 11.57
CA THR A 656 -3.53 31.75 10.17
C THR A 656 -2.38 31.51 9.20
N ALA A 657 -2.70 31.29 7.93
CA ALA A 657 -1.76 31.50 6.85
C ALA A 657 -1.15 32.91 6.91
N PHE A 658 0.02 33.07 6.27
CA PHE A 658 0.62 34.38 6.02
C PHE A 658 -0.12 35.08 4.88
N TYR A 659 -0.66 36.25 5.16
CA TYR A 659 -1.36 37.07 4.19
C TYR A 659 -0.62 38.39 3.96
N THR A 660 -0.53 38.80 2.71
CA THR A 660 0.16 40.04 2.31
C THR A 660 -0.77 41.24 2.50
N ILE A 661 -0.30 42.26 3.21
CA ILE A 661 -0.88 43.60 3.23
C ILE A 661 0.11 44.52 2.50
N ASN A 662 -0.38 45.31 1.54
CA ASN A 662 0.47 46.19 0.74
C ASN A 662 0.28 47.62 1.24
N ASN A 663 1.37 48.31 1.54
CA ASN A 663 1.41 49.74 1.85
C ASN A 663 1.95 50.54 0.66
#